data_AF-A0A535QK56-F1
#
_entry.id   AF-A0A535QK56-F1
#
_cell.length_a   1.000
_cell.length_b   1.000
_cell.length_c   1.000
_cell.angle_alpha   90.00
_cell.angle_beta   90.00
_cell.angle_gamma   90.00
#
_symmetry.space_group_name_H-M   'P 1'
#
loop_
_entity.id
_entity.type
_entity.pdbx_description
1 polymer ?
#
loop_
_entity_poly.entity_id
_entity_poly.type
_entity_poly.pdbx_seq_one_letter_code
_entity_poly.pdbx_strand_id
1 'polypeptide(L)'
;MHCAETHERRKQPMTSKKPKHPFITQSNDSHIQSLLEQRHTIAEELRESVSRGQAETALAEISSSAEATQLALLKALARQPDVDAADVLLAINELTPNKAVRKESRRALIQLAGNKIYPSWTPEPEKPTILPTTNAPRFWKGQVTLMREQGEIELILCWEQGFEYGEARMLSFLLDYWQDGVKDFTIETGTKRHIESHLNEQATHFTISTGEKLKLADATLAEGRRLLLDALSVNKWRGTTPHKDYRHYLPTVQQLILNAPQLDEDRGRTYIDPDLEPDEIAAHFIGGWSLGDFGLCYDLLTRDSPIREGLARDEWVERRRAWADEAQPAHFEPRITREREHNQSALWLPGSFLSDRSTSRREVETCWSLELSETPLSGTLPEMPLGTAVLKETGRHWFWTSYTIVQEEGEWRIQRVTDDGANAQGLPLADVQQRLQEHAGAIQDILKNQTPTGPDAPRYYEEIIWRTTKALYYLDALLVKNPLDFELYADAVGRATSIGMNERAFIYLERWAEHFPHHASYASILQQLGAVAAVLAQQYDEIEMQERAERFYDLSETTLQKALQVGNQTLTRILLAEVKASQDAYEEAQSLLQEALASDPTREEEAQIENDLASMALERDLYDEALRHFLRVAEISPNFQHIWFSIGHAYRLLKNTIEAEVYYKRAIEEEPQNIAAFSELGALYLSKNETNKAYKVVEQGTLLHPQSAHLRGLLAGIILDQGDLRRARAVLEEAERINPDAEIVQAVRQSLDSIKR
;
A
#
# COMPACT_ATOMS: atom_id res chain seq x y z
N MET A 1 -50.70 -5.35 -29.46
CA MET A 1 -51.70 -6.45 -29.52
C MET A 1 -51.27 -7.41 -30.62
N HIS A 2 -51.21 -8.71 -30.29
CA HIS A 2 -51.44 -9.91 -31.13
C HIS A 2 -50.89 -9.92 -32.57
N CYS A 3 -50.08 -10.86 -33.04
CA CYS A 3 -50.10 -12.33 -33.02
C CYS A 3 -49.78 -12.71 -34.48
N ALA A 4 -48.88 -13.66 -34.72
CA ALA A 4 -48.90 -14.44 -35.96
C ALA A 4 -48.18 -15.76 -35.74
N GLU A 5 -48.98 -16.83 -35.58
CA GLU A 5 -48.57 -18.20 -35.88
C GLU A 5 -48.44 -18.37 -37.40
N THR A 6 -47.53 -19.23 -37.86
CA THR A 6 -47.82 -20.15 -38.97
C THR A 6 -46.96 -21.42 -38.87
N HIS A 7 -47.60 -22.55 -39.15
CA HIS A 7 -47.14 -23.93 -38.98
C HIS A 7 -46.55 -24.54 -40.26
N GLU A 8 -45.57 -25.43 -40.05
CA GLU A 8 -45.31 -26.73 -40.72
C GLU A 8 -44.91 -26.84 -42.21
N ARG A 9 -43.74 -27.49 -42.42
CA ARG A 9 -43.61 -28.66 -43.32
C ARG A 9 -42.67 -29.74 -42.76
N ARG A 10 -43.16 -30.98 -42.86
CA ARG A 10 -42.63 -32.29 -42.44
C ARG A 10 -41.30 -32.71 -43.08
N LYS A 11 -40.47 -33.48 -42.36
CA LYS A 11 -39.70 -34.64 -42.88
C LYS A 11 -39.57 -35.76 -41.83
N GLN A 12 -39.66 -37.00 -42.33
CA GLN A 12 -39.82 -38.29 -41.63
C GLN A 12 -38.56 -38.79 -40.89
N PRO A 13 -38.71 -39.72 -39.91
CA PRO A 13 -37.60 -40.34 -39.20
C PRO A 13 -37.18 -41.68 -39.84
N MET A 14 -35.87 -41.95 -39.90
CA MET A 14 -35.35 -43.30 -40.09
C MET A 14 -34.43 -43.68 -38.93
N THR A 15 -34.73 -44.85 -38.39
CA THR A 15 -34.16 -45.51 -37.22
C THR A 15 -32.78 -46.13 -37.51
N SER A 16 -31.85 -46.04 -36.56
CA SER A 16 -30.85 -47.09 -36.35
C SER A 16 -30.81 -47.48 -34.87
N LYS A 17 -31.10 -48.76 -34.61
CA LYS A 17 -31.09 -49.38 -33.28
C LYS A 17 -29.65 -49.45 -32.76
N LYS A 18 -29.41 -48.95 -31.55
CA LYS A 18 -28.25 -49.29 -30.70
C LYS A 18 -28.70 -50.15 -29.51
N PRO A 19 -27.84 -51.04 -29.00
CA PRO A 19 -28.23 -52.19 -28.20
C PRO A 19 -28.69 -51.81 -26.78
N LYS A 20 -29.60 -52.63 -26.25
CA LYS A 20 -30.14 -52.55 -24.90
C LYS A 20 -29.03 -52.56 -23.85
N HIS A 21 -29.14 -51.68 -22.85
CA HIS A 21 -28.38 -51.71 -21.61
C HIS A 21 -28.33 -53.14 -21.03
N PRO A 22 -27.20 -53.56 -20.42
CA PRO A 22 -27.20 -54.80 -19.66
C PRO A 22 -28.18 -54.62 -18.50
N PHE A 23 -29.19 -55.48 -18.44
CA PHE A 23 -30.10 -55.58 -17.31
C PHE A 23 -29.24 -55.80 -16.05
N ILE A 24 -29.35 -54.88 -15.09
CA ILE A 24 -28.89 -55.13 -13.72
C ILE A 24 -29.73 -56.32 -13.22
N THR A 25 -29.08 -57.43 -12.89
CA THR A 25 -29.74 -58.62 -12.35
C THR A 25 -30.12 -58.36 -10.89
N GLN A 26 -31.17 -59.03 -10.38
CA GLN A 26 -31.54 -58.96 -8.95
C GLN A 26 -30.35 -59.24 -8.01
N SER A 27 -29.40 -60.07 -8.43
CA SER A 27 -28.16 -60.37 -7.71
C SER A 27 -27.16 -59.21 -7.65
N ASN A 28 -27.13 -58.33 -8.65
CA ASN A 28 -26.27 -57.14 -8.65
C ASN A 28 -26.89 -56.04 -7.78
N ASP A 29 -28.21 -55.90 -7.76
CA ASP A 29 -28.90 -54.97 -6.87
C ASP A 29 -28.71 -55.35 -5.39
N SER A 30 -28.76 -56.64 -5.05
CA SER A 30 -28.49 -57.09 -3.68
C SER A 30 -27.04 -56.86 -3.25
N HIS A 31 -26.08 -57.01 -4.17
CA HIS A 31 -24.66 -56.77 -3.87
C HIS A 31 -24.34 -55.28 -3.71
N ILE A 32 -24.92 -54.41 -4.55
CA ILE A 32 -24.79 -52.95 -4.41
C ILE A 32 -25.40 -52.46 -3.10
N GLN A 33 -26.56 -53.01 -2.69
CA GLN A 33 -27.15 -52.68 -1.38
C GLN A 33 -26.24 -53.10 -0.23
N SER A 34 -25.66 -54.31 -0.28
CA SER A 34 -24.69 -54.75 0.71
C SER A 34 -23.48 -53.81 0.83
N LEU A 35 -22.91 -53.36 -0.30
CA LEU A 35 -21.78 -52.43 -0.30
C LEU A 35 -22.16 -51.02 0.19
N LEU A 36 -23.40 -50.57 -0.05
CA LEU A 36 -23.91 -49.31 0.49
C LEU A 36 -24.09 -49.37 2.00
N GLU A 37 -24.58 -50.50 2.53
CA GLU A 37 -24.72 -50.74 3.96
C GLU A 37 -23.35 -50.80 4.65
N GLN A 38 -22.34 -51.37 3.99
CA GLN A 38 -20.97 -51.46 4.50
C GLN A 38 -20.17 -50.15 4.42
N ARG A 39 -20.67 -49.08 3.76
CA ARG A 39 -19.87 -47.86 3.54
C ARG A 39 -19.34 -47.24 4.83
N HIS A 40 -20.09 -47.34 5.93
CA HIS A 40 -19.68 -46.79 7.23
C HIS A 40 -18.42 -47.48 7.73
N THR A 41 -18.37 -48.82 7.64
CA THR A 41 -17.20 -49.62 7.98
C THR A 41 -16.02 -49.32 7.06
N ILE A 42 -16.26 -49.21 5.75
CA ILE A 42 -15.20 -48.87 4.79
C ILE A 42 -14.64 -47.46 5.07
N ALA A 43 -15.49 -46.48 5.38
CA ALA A 43 -15.06 -45.13 5.73
C ALA A 43 -14.25 -45.09 7.03
N GLU A 44 -14.64 -45.88 8.02
CA GLU A 44 -13.88 -46.05 9.27
C GLU A 44 -12.49 -46.66 8.99
N GLU A 45 -12.42 -47.76 8.24
CA GLU A 45 -11.15 -48.39 7.83
C GLU A 45 -10.27 -47.44 7.01
N LEU A 46 -10.86 -46.60 6.16
CA LEU A 46 -10.13 -45.56 5.42
C LEU A 46 -9.54 -44.52 6.38
N ARG A 47 -10.32 -44.01 7.34
CA ARG A 47 -9.84 -43.04 8.33
C ARG A 47 -8.76 -43.61 9.26
N GLU A 48 -8.81 -44.90 9.53
CA GLU A 48 -7.79 -45.62 10.32
C GLU A 48 -6.56 -46.03 9.50
N SER A 49 -6.62 -45.94 8.16
CA SER A 49 -5.50 -46.31 7.30
C SER A 49 -4.30 -45.37 7.50
N VAL A 50 -3.13 -45.96 7.76
CA VAL A 50 -1.85 -45.24 7.92
C VAL A 50 -0.93 -45.41 6.71
N SER A 51 -1.43 -46.04 5.64
CA SER A 51 -0.70 -46.24 4.39
C SER A 51 -1.65 -46.42 3.21
N ARG A 52 -1.20 -46.04 2.01
CA ARG A 52 -1.93 -46.29 0.75
C ARG A 52 -2.38 -47.75 0.58
N GLY A 53 -1.55 -48.73 0.95
CA GLY A 53 -1.89 -50.14 0.83
C GLY A 53 -3.04 -50.58 1.74
N GLN A 54 -3.18 -49.98 2.93
CA GLN A 54 -4.32 -50.23 3.82
C GLN A 54 -5.62 -49.61 3.26
N ALA A 55 -5.53 -48.41 2.68
CA ALA A 55 -6.68 -47.79 2.01
C ALA A 55 -7.14 -48.58 0.77
N GLU A 56 -6.20 -49.12 -0.02
CA GLU A 56 -6.50 -50.02 -1.14
C GLU A 56 -7.12 -51.36 -0.67
N THR A 57 -6.73 -51.83 0.52
CA THR A 57 -7.31 -53.03 1.15
C THR A 57 -8.76 -52.79 1.58
N ALA A 58 -9.05 -51.65 2.20
CA ALA A 58 -10.42 -51.25 2.57
C ALA A 58 -11.35 -51.15 1.35
N LEU A 59 -10.80 -50.79 0.19
CA LEU A 59 -11.54 -50.73 -1.08
C LEU A 59 -11.51 -52.03 -1.90
N ALA A 60 -10.92 -53.12 -1.41
CA ALA A 60 -10.64 -54.31 -2.23
C ALA A 60 -11.91 -54.96 -2.81
N GLU A 61 -13.00 -55.00 -2.04
CA GLU A 61 -14.29 -55.57 -2.49
C GLU A 61 -14.94 -54.72 -3.59
N ILE A 62 -14.89 -53.39 -3.44
CA ILE A 62 -15.38 -52.45 -4.46
C ILE A 62 -14.50 -52.52 -5.71
N SER A 63 -13.18 -52.56 -5.54
CA SER A 63 -12.21 -52.52 -6.64
C SER A 63 -12.19 -53.80 -7.47
N SER A 64 -12.49 -54.96 -6.85
CA SER A 64 -12.59 -56.26 -7.52
C SER A 64 -13.94 -56.50 -8.21
N SER A 65 -14.95 -55.67 -7.92
CA SER A 65 -16.26 -55.72 -8.58
C SER A 65 -16.20 -55.28 -10.04
N ALA A 66 -17.15 -55.75 -10.87
CA ALA A 66 -17.25 -55.32 -12.27
C ALA A 66 -17.47 -53.80 -12.39
N GLU A 67 -16.90 -53.17 -13.43
CA GLU A 67 -16.99 -51.71 -13.66
C GLU A 67 -18.44 -51.19 -13.62
N ALA A 68 -19.39 -51.94 -14.18
CA ALA A 68 -20.81 -51.57 -14.17
C ALA A 68 -21.38 -51.49 -12.73
N THR A 69 -20.93 -52.38 -11.84
CA THR A 69 -21.31 -52.41 -10.41
C THR A 69 -20.68 -51.25 -9.67
N GLN A 70 -19.39 -50.95 -9.92
CA GLN A 70 -18.71 -49.79 -9.33
C GLN A 70 -19.41 -48.49 -9.72
N LEU A 71 -19.72 -48.29 -11.01
CA LEU A 71 -20.42 -47.10 -11.48
C LEU A 71 -21.84 -46.96 -10.91
N ALA A 72 -22.54 -48.08 -10.68
CA ALA A 72 -23.85 -48.07 -10.05
C ALA A 72 -23.76 -47.73 -8.55
N LEU A 73 -22.75 -48.25 -7.84
CA LEU A 73 -22.46 -47.93 -6.45
C LEU A 73 -22.14 -46.44 -6.27
N LEU A 74 -21.27 -45.86 -7.11
CA LEU A 74 -20.91 -44.43 -7.05
C LEU A 74 -22.14 -43.52 -7.18
N LYS A 75 -23.06 -43.86 -8.08
CA LYS A 75 -24.33 -43.11 -8.23
C LYS A 75 -25.26 -43.26 -7.03
N ALA A 76 -25.19 -44.40 -6.34
CA ALA A 76 -25.97 -44.62 -5.13
C ALA A 76 -25.35 -43.90 -3.92
N LEU A 77 -24.01 -43.89 -3.78
CA LEU A 77 -23.28 -43.11 -2.78
C LEU A 77 -23.53 -41.60 -2.94
N ALA A 78 -23.62 -41.09 -4.17
CA ALA A 78 -23.96 -39.68 -4.44
C ALA A 78 -25.34 -39.25 -3.90
N ARG A 79 -26.21 -40.21 -3.56
CA ARG A 79 -27.56 -39.96 -2.99
C ARG A 79 -27.59 -40.09 -1.46
N GLN A 80 -26.48 -40.48 -0.84
CA GLN A 80 -26.35 -40.60 0.61
C GLN A 80 -25.78 -39.29 1.17
N PRO A 81 -26.52 -38.53 2.00
CA PRO A 81 -26.09 -37.23 2.48
C PRO A 81 -25.22 -37.34 3.74
N ASP A 82 -24.12 -38.09 3.68
CA ASP A 82 -23.22 -38.29 4.83
C ASP A 82 -21.73 -38.26 4.44
N VAL A 83 -20.90 -37.99 5.45
CA VAL A 83 -19.45 -37.88 5.32
C VAL A 83 -18.82 -39.22 4.92
N ASP A 84 -19.37 -40.35 5.35
CA ASP A 84 -18.82 -41.67 5.04
C ASP A 84 -18.96 -42.00 3.55
N ALA A 85 -20.07 -41.59 2.92
CA ALA A 85 -20.21 -41.65 1.47
C ALA A 85 -19.18 -40.77 0.75
N ALA A 86 -18.90 -39.58 1.28
CA ALA A 86 -17.89 -38.68 0.72
C ALA A 86 -16.46 -39.24 0.86
N ASP A 87 -16.14 -39.89 1.98
CA ASP A 87 -14.86 -40.55 2.23
C ASP A 87 -14.60 -41.70 1.26
N VAL A 88 -15.59 -42.57 1.07
CA VAL A 88 -15.49 -43.70 0.12
C VAL A 88 -15.36 -43.19 -1.33
N LEU A 89 -16.10 -42.13 -1.70
CA LEU A 89 -15.99 -41.52 -3.03
C LEU A 89 -14.60 -40.91 -3.26
N LEU A 90 -14.07 -40.16 -2.28
CA LEU A 90 -12.73 -39.58 -2.38
C LEU A 90 -11.67 -40.68 -2.52
N ALA A 91 -11.73 -41.71 -1.69
CA ALA A 91 -10.80 -42.84 -1.77
C ALA A 91 -10.86 -43.56 -3.13
N ILE A 92 -12.05 -43.79 -3.69
CA ILE A 92 -12.18 -44.37 -5.04
C ILE A 92 -11.63 -43.41 -6.11
N ASN A 93 -11.85 -42.09 -5.99
CA ASN A 93 -11.32 -41.10 -6.93
C ASN A 93 -9.78 -41.11 -6.96
N GLU A 94 -9.15 -41.20 -5.80
CA GLU A 94 -7.69 -41.19 -5.69
C GLU A 94 -7.05 -42.53 -6.09
N LEU A 95 -7.65 -43.66 -5.67
CA LEU A 95 -6.99 -44.96 -5.74
C LEU A 95 -7.35 -45.78 -6.98
N THR A 96 -8.48 -45.53 -7.64
CA THR A 96 -8.89 -46.36 -8.78
C THR A 96 -8.02 -46.11 -10.03
N PRO A 97 -7.51 -47.16 -10.70
CA PRO A 97 -6.86 -47.01 -12.00
C PRO A 97 -7.87 -46.84 -13.15
N ASN A 98 -9.16 -47.09 -12.92
CA ASN A 98 -10.19 -47.03 -13.96
C ASN A 98 -10.68 -45.59 -14.18
N LYS A 99 -10.37 -45.03 -15.36
CA LYS A 99 -10.72 -43.66 -15.75
C LYS A 99 -12.23 -43.36 -15.70
N ALA A 100 -13.08 -44.32 -16.04
CA ALA A 100 -14.54 -44.13 -16.03
C ALA A 100 -15.08 -44.03 -14.60
N VAL A 101 -14.60 -44.91 -13.71
CA VAL A 101 -14.94 -44.94 -12.28
C VAL A 101 -14.46 -43.67 -11.59
N ARG A 102 -13.22 -43.24 -11.85
CA ARG A 102 -12.67 -41.98 -11.31
C ARG A 102 -13.52 -40.76 -11.69
N LYS A 103 -13.87 -40.66 -12.98
CA LYS A 103 -14.68 -39.54 -13.50
C LYS A 103 -16.05 -39.48 -12.85
N GLU A 104 -16.69 -40.63 -12.63
CA GLU A 104 -18.00 -40.69 -11.98
C GLU A 104 -17.89 -40.39 -10.48
N SER A 105 -16.83 -40.84 -9.81
CA SER A 105 -16.60 -40.51 -8.39
C SER A 105 -16.42 -39.01 -8.17
N ARG A 106 -15.62 -38.35 -9.04
CA ARG A 106 -15.47 -36.88 -9.01
C ARG A 106 -16.81 -36.15 -9.19
N ARG A 107 -17.69 -36.65 -10.06
CA ARG A 107 -19.03 -36.07 -10.26
C ARG A 107 -19.90 -36.23 -9.01
N ALA A 108 -19.84 -37.40 -8.37
CA ALA A 108 -20.55 -37.67 -7.12
C ALA A 108 -20.07 -36.75 -5.97
N LEU A 109 -18.75 -36.52 -5.87
CA LEU A 109 -18.18 -35.57 -4.89
C LEU A 109 -18.66 -34.14 -5.12
N ILE A 110 -18.70 -33.66 -6.37
CA ILE A 110 -19.23 -32.33 -6.69
C ILE A 110 -20.70 -32.21 -6.28
N GLN A 111 -21.49 -33.27 -6.48
CA GLN A 111 -22.89 -33.30 -6.07
C GLN A 111 -23.05 -33.21 -4.54
N LEU A 112 -22.22 -33.92 -3.76
CA LEU A 112 -22.24 -33.84 -2.29
C LEU A 112 -21.72 -32.49 -1.77
N ALA A 113 -20.70 -31.92 -2.42
CA ALA A 113 -20.19 -30.59 -2.09
C ALA A 113 -21.24 -29.48 -2.32
N GLY A 114 -22.07 -29.61 -3.36
CA GLY A 114 -23.24 -28.74 -3.56
C GLY A 114 -24.24 -28.77 -2.40
N ASN A 115 -24.25 -29.87 -1.63
CA ASN A 115 -25.05 -30.05 -0.41
C ASN A 115 -24.24 -29.79 0.88
N LYS A 116 -23.06 -29.15 0.79
CA LYS A 116 -22.15 -28.86 1.91
C LYS A 116 -21.65 -30.09 2.70
N ILE A 117 -21.55 -31.23 2.03
CA ILE A 117 -20.98 -32.46 2.61
C ILE A 117 -19.57 -32.65 2.05
N TYR A 118 -18.58 -32.71 2.93
CA TYR A 118 -17.17 -32.82 2.58
C TYR A 118 -16.55 -34.09 3.19
N PRO A 119 -15.61 -34.74 2.51
CA PRO A 119 -14.85 -35.86 3.06
C PRO A 119 -14.03 -35.43 4.29
N SER A 120 -13.90 -36.34 5.24
CA SER A 120 -13.01 -36.24 6.40
C SER A 120 -11.75 -37.09 6.28
N TRP A 121 -11.76 -38.10 5.39
CA TRP A 121 -10.59 -38.88 5.03
C TRP A 121 -9.61 -38.04 4.20
N THR A 122 -8.35 -37.98 4.63
CA THR A 122 -7.28 -37.32 3.90
C THR A 122 -6.37 -38.37 3.27
N PRO A 123 -6.24 -38.44 1.93
CA PRO A 123 -5.27 -39.32 1.31
C PRO A 123 -3.86 -38.95 1.77
N GLU A 124 -3.05 -39.96 2.13
CA GLU A 124 -1.63 -39.74 2.41
C GLU A 124 -0.99 -39.09 1.17
N PRO A 125 -0.23 -37.99 1.31
CA PRO A 125 0.39 -37.35 0.16
C PRO A 125 1.22 -38.40 -0.58
N GLU A 126 1.01 -38.54 -1.89
CA GLU A 126 1.92 -39.32 -2.72
C GLU A 126 3.32 -38.77 -2.45
N LYS A 127 4.15 -39.55 -1.74
CA LYS A 127 5.60 -39.36 -1.86
C LYS A 127 5.83 -39.44 -3.35
N PRO A 128 6.34 -38.37 -4.01
CA PRO A 128 6.58 -38.42 -5.43
C PRO A 128 7.37 -39.70 -5.66
N THR A 129 6.80 -40.61 -6.44
CA THR A 129 7.53 -41.81 -6.82
C THR A 129 8.75 -41.26 -7.52
N ILE A 130 9.89 -41.33 -6.85
CA ILE A 130 11.18 -41.10 -7.47
C ILE A 130 11.31 -42.29 -8.41
N LEU A 131 10.74 -42.16 -9.60
CA LEU A 131 11.23 -42.89 -10.75
C LEU A 131 12.74 -42.68 -10.72
N PRO A 132 13.56 -43.74 -10.77
CA PRO A 132 15.00 -43.56 -10.86
C PRO A 132 15.25 -42.76 -12.14
N THR A 133 15.44 -41.45 -12.02
CA THR A 133 15.78 -40.61 -13.15
C THR A 133 17.19 -41.03 -13.51
N THR A 134 17.36 -41.61 -14.70
CA THR A 134 18.67 -42.08 -15.19
C THR A 134 19.69 -40.95 -15.31
N ASN A 135 19.26 -39.68 -15.24
CA ASN A 135 20.09 -38.49 -15.19
C ASN A 135 19.62 -37.52 -14.08
N ALA A 136 20.56 -36.87 -13.39
CA ALA A 136 20.25 -35.84 -12.39
C ALA A 136 19.75 -34.54 -13.06
N PRO A 137 18.85 -33.76 -12.40
CA PRO A 137 18.42 -32.46 -12.92
C PRO A 137 19.61 -31.53 -13.16
N ARG A 138 19.60 -30.82 -14.29
CA ARG A 138 20.66 -29.89 -14.68
C ARG A 138 20.14 -28.46 -14.58
N PHE A 139 20.86 -27.59 -13.88
CA PHE A 139 20.52 -26.16 -13.87
C PHE A 139 20.58 -25.61 -15.30
N TRP A 140 19.53 -24.91 -15.71
CA TRP A 140 19.34 -24.43 -17.07
C TRP A 140 19.46 -22.91 -17.17
N LYS A 141 18.66 -22.18 -16.40
CA LYS A 141 18.67 -20.71 -16.40
C LYS A 141 18.14 -20.16 -15.08
N GLY A 142 18.64 -18.98 -14.71
CA GLY A 142 18.09 -18.16 -13.64
C GLY A 142 17.77 -16.77 -14.16
N GLN A 143 16.68 -16.18 -13.69
CA GLN A 143 16.30 -14.80 -13.97
C GLN A 143 15.91 -14.11 -12.67
N VAL A 144 16.21 -12.83 -12.57
CA VAL A 144 15.86 -12.03 -11.40
C VAL A 144 15.58 -10.59 -11.80
N THR A 145 14.68 -9.95 -11.07
CA THR A 145 14.33 -8.53 -11.26
C THR A 145 15.42 -7.62 -10.67
N LEU A 146 15.79 -6.57 -11.41
CA LEU A 146 16.71 -5.52 -10.94
C LEU A 146 15.94 -4.48 -10.15
N MET A 147 15.43 -4.86 -8.98
CA MET A 147 14.59 -3.98 -8.14
C MET A 147 14.88 -4.14 -6.64
N ARG A 148 16.08 -4.63 -6.28
CA ARG A 148 16.40 -4.85 -4.86
C ARG A 148 16.29 -3.57 -4.04
N GLU A 149 16.56 -2.42 -4.65
CA GLU A 149 16.43 -1.10 -4.04
C GLU A 149 14.98 -0.74 -3.64
N GLN A 150 13.99 -1.48 -4.15
CA GLN A 150 12.58 -1.39 -3.79
C GLN A 150 12.17 -2.41 -2.71
N GLY A 151 13.13 -3.20 -2.19
CA GLY A 151 12.91 -4.17 -1.11
C GLY A 151 12.48 -5.56 -1.56
N GLU A 152 11.89 -5.69 -2.75
CA GLU A 152 11.40 -6.96 -3.28
C GLU A 152 12.05 -7.33 -4.61
N ILE A 153 12.37 -8.61 -4.78
CA ILE A 153 12.76 -9.17 -6.06
C ILE A 153 12.01 -10.47 -6.36
N GLU A 154 11.71 -10.69 -7.63
CA GLU A 154 11.31 -12.01 -8.11
C GLU A 154 12.55 -12.76 -8.60
N LEU A 155 12.82 -13.92 -8.02
CA LEU A 155 13.90 -14.82 -8.42
C LEU A 155 13.30 -16.08 -9.04
N ILE A 156 13.67 -16.39 -10.27
CA ILE A 156 13.23 -17.58 -10.98
C ILE A 156 14.45 -18.44 -11.30
N LEU A 157 14.38 -19.72 -10.93
CA LEU A 157 15.43 -20.71 -11.21
C LEU A 157 14.83 -21.92 -11.92
N CYS A 158 15.47 -22.37 -12.99
CA CYS A 158 14.98 -23.45 -13.84
C CYS A 158 15.99 -24.60 -13.98
N TRP A 159 15.48 -25.83 -13.97
CA TRP A 159 16.24 -27.06 -14.22
C TRP A 159 15.64 -27.85 -15.37
N GLU A 160 16.49 -28.40 -16.22
CA GLU A 160 16.13 -29.45 -17.17
C GLU A 160 16.08 -30.82 -16.47
N GLN A 161 15.08 -31.64 -16.81
CA GLN A 161 14.85 -32.95 -16.24
C GLN A 161 14.29 -33.95 -17.27
N GLY A 162 14.29 -35.24 -16.90
CA GLY A 162 13.78 -36.33 -17.75
C GLY A 162 14.85 -37.00 -18.63
N PHE A 163 14.45 -38.03 -19.38
CA PHE A 163 15.37 -38.91 -20.13
C PHE A 163 16.20 -38.17 -21.20
N GLU A 164 15.58 -37.19 -21.87
CA GLU A 164 16.21 -36.37 -22.93
C GLU A 164 16.33 -34.88 -22.54
N TYR A 165 16.15 -34.51 -21.26
CA TYR A 165 16.09 -33.10 -20.83
C TYR A 165 15.01 -32.25 -21.55
N GLY A 166 13.94 -32.90 -22.04
CA GLY A 166 12.82 -32.23 -22.73
C GLY A 166 11.79 -31.57 -21.79
N GLU A 167 11.85 -31.89 -20.50
CA GLU A 167 11.03 -31.28 -19.45
C GLU A 167 11.87 -30.27 -18.65
N ALA A 168 11.20 -29.22 -18.18
CA ALA A 168 11.79 -28.22 -17.31
C ALA A 168 10.95 -28.06 -16.04
N ARG A 169 11.65 -27.80 -14.94
CA ARG A 169 11.09 -27.41 -13.65
C ARG A 169 11.49 -25.97 -13.38
N MET A 170 10.52 -25.14 -13.03
CA MET A 170 10.68 -23.74 -12.65
C MET A 170 10.34 -23.59 -11.17
N LEU A 171 11.21 -22.91 -10.43
CA LEU A 171 10.98 -22.45 -9.07
C LEU A 171 10.96 -20.92 -9.12
N SER A 172 9.83 -20.29 -8.82
CA SER A 172 9.75 -18.83 -8.65
C SER A 172 9.62 -18.48 -7.18
N PHE A 173 10.39 -17.49 -6.75
CA PHE A 173 10.43 -16.97 -5.40
C PHE A 173 10.14 -15.47 -5.45
N LEU A 174 9.21 -15.01 -4.62
CA LEU A 174 9.12 -13.59 -4.26
C LEU A 174 9.91 -13.41 -2.96
N LEU A 175 11.00 -12.65 -3.05
CA LEU A 175 11.92 -12.39 -1.94
C LEU A 175 11.76 -10.94 -1.49
N ASP A 176 11.40 -10.75 -0.22
CA ASP A 176 11.27 -9.47 0.47
C ASP A 176 12.42 -9.33 1.49
N TYR A 177 13.19 -8.26 1.37
CA TYR A 177 14.34 -7.99 2.23
C TYR A 177 14.03 -7.04 3.40
N TRP A 178 12.85 -6.44 3.45
CA TRP A 178 12.43 -5.51 4.50
C TRP A 178 11.73 -6.24 5.65
N GLN A 179 10.85 -7.19 5.35
CA GLN A 179 10.01 -7.85 6.36
C GLN A 179 9.90 -9.37 6.18
N ASP A 180 9.36 -9.83 5.06
CA ASP A 180 8.83 -11.19 4.96
C ASP A 180 9.85 -12.27 4.56
N GLY A 181 11.06 -11.91 4.14
CA GLY A 181 12.04 -12.88 3.65
C GLY A 181 11.53 -13.63 2.40
N VAL A 182 11.33 -14.95 2.49
CA VAL A 182 10.66 -15.71 1.42
C VAL A 182 9.14 -15.53 1.53
N LYS A 183 8.65 -14.50 0.84
CA LYS A 183 7.26 -14.03 0.87
C LYS A 183 6.30 -14.92 0.08
N ASP A 184 6.70 -15.35 -1.12
CA ASP A 184 5.93 -16.28 -1.95
C ASP A 184 6.86 -17.30 -2.63
N PHE A 185 6.29 -18.45 -3.00
CA PHE A 185 6.97 -19.51 -3.71
C PHE A 185 6.00 -20.31 -4.57
N THR A 186 6.36 -20.49 -5.84
CA THR A 186 5.63 -21.35 -6.77
C THR A 186 6.59 -22.33 -7.46
N ILE A 187 6.05 -23.50 -7.80
CA ILE A 187 6.76 -24.53 -8.55
C ILE A 187 5.91 -24.95 -9.74
N GLU A 188 6.53 -24.98 -10.92
CA GLU A 188 5.89 -25.43 -12.15
C GLU A 188 6.77 -26.47 -12.85
N THR A 189 6.14 -27.49 -13.43
CA THR A 189 6.81 -28.47 -14.28
C THR A 189 6.08 -28.57 -15.60
N GLY A 190 6.82 -28.51 -16.70
CA GLY A 190 6.25 -28.59 -18.04
C GLY A 190 7.30 -28.91 -19.09
N THR A 191 6.89 -28.87 -20.36
CA THR A 191 7.87 -28.95 -21.45
C THR A 191 8.77 -27.72 -21.41
N LYS A 192 10.04 -27.86 -21.81
CA LYS A 192 10.98 -26.74 -21.86
C LYS A 192 10.43 -25.51 -22.61
N ARG A 193 9.75 -25.76 -23.73
CA ARG A 193 9.09 -24.72 -24.56
C ARG A 193 7.96 -23.99 -23.82
N HIS A 194 7.20 -24.70 -22.99
CA HIS A 194 6.12 -24.12 -22.19
C HIS A 194 6.69 -23.16 -21.14
N ILE A 195 7.72 -23.59 -20.40
CA ILE A 195 8.41 -22.75 -19.41
C ILE A 195 9.07 -21.54 -20.09
N GLU A 196 9.68 -21.71 -21.27
CA GLU A 196 10.20 -20.60 -22.07
C GLU A 196 9.12 -19.58 -22.45
N SER A 197 7.93 -20.03 -22.87
CA SER A 197 6.80 -19.15 -23.17
C SER A 197 6.36 -18.38 -21.93
N HIS A 198 6.21 -19.08 -20.80
CA HIS A 198 5.81 -18.47 -19.54
C HIS A 198 6.77 -17.37 -19.08
N LEU A 199 8.08 -17.62 -19.16
CA LEU A 199 9.10 -16.63 -18.79
C LEU A 199 9.08 -15.41 -19.71
N ASN A 200 8.81 -15.60 -21.01
CA ASN A 200 8.65 -14.49 -21.95
C ASN A 200 7.36 -13.72 -21.72
N GLU A 201 6.25 -14.41 -21.41
CA GLU A 201 4.96 -13.79 -21.08
C GLU A 201 5.05 -12.97 -19.79
N GLN A 202 5.66 -13.52 -18.73
CA GLN A 202 5.95 -12.80 -17.49
C GLN A 202 6.79 -11.54 -17.77
N ALA A 203 7.89 -11.68 -18.53
CA ALA A 203 8.73 -10.54 -18.91
C ALA A 203 7.99 -9.44 -19.71
N THR A 204 6.87 -9.78 -20.36
CA THR A 204 6.03 -8.80 -21.08
C THR A 204 4.88 -8.22 -20.27
N HIS A 205 4.45 -8.87 -19.18
CA HIS A 205 3.27 -8.50 -18.39
C HIS A 205 3.59 -7.78 -17.07
N PHE A 206 4.82 -7.90 -16.57
CA PHE A 206 5.27 -7.19 -15.38
C PHE A 206 5.41 -5.68 -15.65
N THR A 207 4.33 -4.97 -15.37
CA THR A 207 4.27 -3.51 -15.37
C THR A 207 4.14 -3.08 -13.92
N ILE A 208 5.05 -2.24 -13.43
CA ILE A 208 4.92 -1.61 -12.12
C ILE A 208 3.69 -0.67 -12.17
N SER A 209 3.10 -0.30 -11.03
CA SER A 209 2.03 0.71 -10.94
C SER A 209 2.35 2.03 -11.68
N THR A 210 3.63 2.29 -11.98
CA THR A 210 4.16 3.44 -12.73
C THR A 210 4.13 3.29 -14.25
N GLY A 211 3.81 2.12 -14.80
CA GLY A 211 3.78 1.89 -16.25
C GLY A 211 5.12 1.50 -16.88
N GLU A 212 6.20 1.37 -16.09
CA GLU A 212 7.52 0.98 -16.59
C GLU A 212 7.71 -0.54 -16.67
N LYS A 213 8.47 -0.98 -17.68
CA LYS A 213 8.82 -2.39 -17.87
C LYS A 213 9.90 -2.78 -16.87
N LEU A 214 9.60 -3.80 -16.07
CA LEU A 214 10.53 -4.43 -15.14
C LEU A 214 11.80 -4.92 -15.86
N LYS A 215 12.98 -4.46 -15.39
CA LYS A 215 14.28 -4.91 -15.93
C LYS A 215 14.65 -6.28 -15.34
N LEU A 216 14.89 -7.25 -16.21
CA LEU A 216 15.31 -8.60 -15.84
C LEU A 216 16.80 -8.81 -16.12
N ALA A 217 17.48 -9.51 -15.22
CA ALA A 217 18.87 -9.92 -15.36
C ALA A 217 19.01 -11.44 -15.26
N ASP A 218 19.96 -12.00 -16.01
CA ASP A 218 20.34 -13.40 -15.85
C ASP A 218 21.04 -13.60 -14.49
N ALA A 219 20.62 -14.63 -13.78
CA ALA A 219 21.19 -15.06 -12.50
C ALA A 219 21.84 -16.45 -12.63
N THR A 220 23.05 -16.60 -12.09
CA THR A 220 23.66 -17.92 -11.90
C THR A 220 23.00 -18.64 -10.73
N LEU A 221 23.18 -19.96 -10.64
CA LEU A 221 22.68 -20.73 -9.49
C LEU A 221 23.31 -20.26 -8.17
N ALA A 222 24.58 -19.85 -8.19
CA ALA A 222 25.27 -19.34 -7.01
C ALA A 222 24.67 -18.01 -6.54
N GLU A 223 24.42 -17.09 -7.47
CA GLU A 223 23.78 -15.81 -7.13
C GLU A 223 22.33 -16.02 -6.64
N GLY A 224 21.56 -16.88 -7.30
CA GLY A 224 20.20 -17.22 -6.88
C GLY A 224 20.17 -17.87 -5.49
N ARG A 225 21.14 -18.73 -5.18
CA ARG A 225 21.31 -19.29 -3.83
C ARG A 225 21.63 -18.20 -2.81
N ARG A 226 22.52 -17.25 -3.12
CA ARG A 226 22.88 -16.15 -2.22
C ARG A 226 21.66 -15.27 -1.91
N LEU A 227 20.89 -14.87 -2.92
CA LEU A 227 19.67 -14.09 -2.75
C LEU A 227 18.65 -14.81 -1.86
N LEU A 228 18.43 -16.11 -2.11
CA LEU A 228 17.55 -16.91 -1.27
C LEU A 228 18.04 -17.01 0.18
N LEU A 229 19.35 -17.13 0.39
CA LEU A 229 19.94 -17.15 1.74
C LEU A 229 19.82 -15.80 2.45
N ASP A 230 20.06 -14.68 1.75
CA ASP A 230 19.84 -13.33 2.27
C ASP A 230 18.37 -13.18 2.73
N ALA A 231 17.40 -13.57 1.90
CA ALA A 231 15.97 -13.53 2.25
C ALA A 231 15.59 -14.45 3.43
N LEU A 232 16.13 -15.67 3.46
CA LEU A 232 15.93 -16.57 4.61
C LEU A 232 16.57 -16.02 5.90
N SER A 233 17.64 -15.24 5.79
CA SER A 233 18.22 -14.55 6.94
C SER A 233 17.28 -13.47 7.49
N VAL A 234 16.51 -12.80 6.61
CA VAL A 234 15.47 -11.84 7.00
C VAL A 234 14.34 -12.55 7.72
N ASN A 235 13.86 -13.69 7.21
CA ASN A 235 12.87 -14.52 7.93
C ASN A 235 13.33 -14.82 9.36
N LYS A 236 14.59 -15.25 9.51
CA LYS A 236 15.17 -15.58 10.81
C LYS A 236 15.24 -14.36 11.73
N TRP A 237 15.69 -13.22 11.21
CA TRP A 237 15.85 -11.99 11.98
C TRP A 237 14.50 -11.40 12.43
N ARG A 238 13.53 -11.32 11.51
CA ARG A 238 12.18 -10.80 11.77
C ARG A 238 11.25 -11.81 12.47
N GLY A 239 11.68 -13.05 12.62
CA GLY A 239 10.86 -14.12 13.21
C GLY A 239 9.68 -14.55 12.33
N THR A 240 9.70 -14.24 11.03
CA THR A 240 8.64 -14.61 10.09
C THR A 240 8.87 -16.03 9.56
N THR A 241 7.78 -16.72 9.20
CA THR A 241 7.87 -18.06 8.62
C THR A 241 7.89 -17.98 7.10
N PRO A 242 8.82 -18.65 6.39
CA PRO A 242 8.79 -18.74 4.94
C PRO A 242 7.44 -19.23 4.41
N HIS A 243 7.08 -18.80 3.19
CA HIS A 243 5.84 -19.17 2.52
C HIS A 243 5.49 -20.66 2.66
N LYS A 244 4.21 -20.98 2.84
CA LYS A 244 3.76 -22.37 3.11
C LYS A 244 4.21 -23.36 2.03
N ASP A 245 4.20 -22.94 0.77
CA ASP A 245 4.57 -23.81 -0.35
C ASP A 245 6.09 -23.98 -0.42
N TYR A 246 6.86 -22.94 -0.09
CA TYR A 246 8.30 -23.08 0.10
C TYR A 246 8.61 -24.16 1.13
N ARG A 247 7.91 -24.15 2.28
CA ARG A 247 8.10 -25.15 3.34
C ARG A 247 7.69 -26.55 2.90
N HIS A 248 6.59 -26.67 2.15
CA HIS A 248 6.14 -27.94 1.57
C HIS A 248 7.19 -28.53 0.62
N TYR A 249 7.79 -27.70 -0.22
CA TYR A 249 8.80 -28.10 -1.22
C TYR A 249 10.25 -27.92 -0.75
N LEU A 250 10.49 -27.69 0.55
CA LEU A 250 11.81 -27.48 1.12
C LEU A 250 12.82 -28.59 0.77
N PRO A 251 12.46 -29.90 0.77
CA PRO A 251 13.40 -30.95 0.36
C PRO A 251 13.91 -30.76 -1.08
N THR A 252 13.04 -30.31 -1.99
CA THR A 252 13.39 -30.01 -3.38
C THR A 252 14.31 -28.79 -3.46
N VAL A 253 13.99 -27.72 -2.74
CA VAL A 253 14.81 -26.51 -2.66
C VAL A 253 16.19 -26.83 -2.07
N GLN A 254 16.24 -27.65 -1.03
CA GLN A 254 17.49 -28.11 -0.41
C GLN A 254 18.34 -28.87 -1.42
N GLN A 255 17.76 -29.83 -2.14
CA GLN A 255 18.48 -30.63 -3.12
C GLN A 255 19.00 -29.80 -4.30
N LEU A 256 18.18 -28.90 -4.84
CA LEU A 256 18.46 -28.20 -6.10
C LEU A 256 19.24 -26.89 -5.92
N ILE A 257 19.09 -26.22 -4.77
CA ILE A 257 19.65 -24.89 -4.53
C ILE A 257 20.59 -24.90 -3.31
N LEU A 258 20.07 -25.20 -2.11
CA LEU A 258 20.83 -24.95 -0.87
C LEU A 258 21.99 -25.93 -0.65
N ASN A 259 21.86 -27.17 -1.13
CA ASN A 259 22.87 -28.22 -1.05
C ASN A 259 23.33 -28.65 -2.45
N ALA A 260 23.17 -27.78 -3.44
CA ALA A 260 23.57 -28.07 -4.82
C ALA A 260 25.05 -28.50 -4.85
N PRO A 261 25.39 -29.68 -5.40
CA PRO A 261 26.74 -30.23 -5.33
C PRO A 261 27.75 -29.48 -6.22
N GLN A 262 27.26 -28.75 -7.23
CA GLN A 262 28.03 -27.89 -8.10
C GLN A 262 27.32 -26.55 -8.19
N LEU A 263 28.05 -25.48 -7.91
CA LEU A 263 27.61 -24.11 -8.11
C LEU A 263 28.46 -23.50 -9.21
N ASP A 264 27.81 -22.70 -10.06
CA ASP A 264 28.50 -21.81 -10.98
C ASP A 264 29.19 -20.67 -10.20
N GLU A 265 29.90 -19.77 -10.90
CA GLU A 265 30.51 -18.59 -10.27
C GLU A 265 29.44 -17.63 -9.74
N ASP A 266 29.62 -17.12 -8.51
CA ASP A 266 28.92 -15.93 -8.03
C ASP A 266 29.68 -14.70 -8.52
N ARG A 267 29.06 -13.93 -9.42
CA ARG A 267 29.72 -12.77 -10.03
C ARG A 267 29.64 -11.53 -9.14
N GLY A 268 29.08 -11.63 -7.94
CA GLY A 268 28.97 -10.52 -6.98
C GLY A 268 27.92 -9.47 -7.36
N ARG A 269 26.96 -9.79 -8.23
CA ARG A 269 25.91 -8.85 -8.65
C ARG A 269 24.98 -8.51 -7.50
N THR A 270 24.63 -7.25 -7.35
CA THR A 270 23.78 -6.76 -6.25
C THR A 270 22.30 -6.73 -6.61
N TYR A 271 21.98 -6.83 -7.91
CA TYR A 271 20.63 -6.79 -8.49
C TYR A 271 19.86 -5.50 -8.19
N ILE A 272 20.63 -4.43 -8.11
CA ILE A 272 20.18 -3.05 -8.05
C ILE A 272 20.09 -2.54 -9.49
N ASP A 273 19.14 -1.65 -9.79
CA ASP A 273 19.11 -1.00 -11.11
C ASP A 273 20.45 -0.25 -11.37
N PRO A 274 21.21 -0.60 -12.43
CA PRO A 274 22.47 0.07 -12.74
C PRO A 274 22.31 1.52 -13.19
N ASP A 275 21.09 1.92 -13.57
CA ASP A 275 20.80 3.26 -14.09
C ASP A 275 20.35 4.24 -12.99
N LEU A 276 20.42 3.86 -11.71
CA LEU A 276 20.06 4.74 -10.60
C LEU A 276 20.91 6.02 -10.60
N GLU A 277 20.23 7.16 -10.54
CA GLU A 277 20.87 8.46 -10.40
C GLU A 277 21.37 8.67 -8.95
N PRO A 278 22.33 9.58 -8.73
CA PRO A 278 22.93 9.79 -7.41
C PRO A 278 21.92 10.07 -6.29
N ASP A 279 20.88 10.84 -6.56
CA ASP A 279 19.83 11.13 -5.59
C ASP A 279 19.01 9.88 -5.24
N GLU A 280 18.69 9.05 -6.22
CA GLU A 280 18.03 7.76 -6.00
C GLU A 280 18.91 6.84 -5.15
N ILE A 281 20.23 6.77 -5.41
CA ILE A 281 21.17 6.00 -4.58
C ILE A 281 21.12 6.43 -3.10
N ALA A 282 21.08 7.74 -2.83
CA ALA A 282 20.94 8.24 -1.45
C ALA A 282 19.59 7.87 -0.84
N ALA A 283 18.49 8.02 -1.61
CA ALA A 283 17.15 7.68 -1.16
C ALA A 283 17.02 6.19 -0.81
N HIS A 284 17.52 5.30 -1.68
CA HIS A 284 17.52 3.85 -1.47
C HIS A 284 18.44 3.42 -0.32
N PHE A 285 19.58 4.10 -0.12
CA PHE A 285 20.42 3.85 1.04
C PHE A 285 19.68 4.16 2.34
N ILE A 286 19.03 5.31 2.44
CA ILE A 286 18.28 5.72 3.65
C ILE A 286 17.07 4.81 3.86
N GLY A 287 16.33 4.52 2.79
CA GLY A 287 15.16 3.64 2.84
C GLY A 287 15.56 2.24 3.29
N GLY A 288 16.56 1.63 2.65
CA GLY A 288 17.10 0.33 3.03
C GLY A 288 17.63 0.32 4.47
N TRP A 289 18.32 1.39 4.89
CA TRP A 289 18.89 1.50 6.24
C TRP A 289 17.79 1.59 7.30
N SER A 290 16.74 2.36 7.01
CA SER A 290 15.60 2.56 7.92
C SER A 290 14.70 1.32 7.99
N LEU A 291 14.56 0.58 6.89
CA LEU A 291 13.68 -0.60 6.78
C LEU A 291 14.41 -1.93 7.06
N GLY A 292 15.74 -1.89 7.24
CA GLY A 292 16.54 -3.03 7.69
C GLY A 292 17.17 -3.89 6.59
N ASP A 293 17.14 -3.48 5.31
CA ASP A 293 17.96 -4.10 4.27
C ASP A 293 19.40 -3.56 4.30
N PHE A 294 20.10 -3.89 5.37
CA PHE A 294 21.50 -3.56 5.56
C PHE A 294 22.40 -4.23 4.49
N GLY A 295 21.94 -5.31 3.86
CA GLY A 295 22.64 -5.92 2.73
C GLY A 295 22.70 -4.99 1.53
N LEU A 296 21.56 -4.41 1.15
CA LEU A 296 21.48 -3.35 0.14
C LEU A 296 22.34 -2.14 0.52
N CYS A 297 22.24 -1.66 1.76
CA CYS A 297 23.04 -0.52 2.21
C CYS A 297 24.54 -0.76 2.01
N TYR A 298 25.04 -1.92 2.40
CA TYR A 298 26.45 -2.29 2.20
C TYR A 298 26.81 -2.34 0.71
N ASP A 299 25.93 -2.89 -0.11
CA ASP A 299 26.10 -3.04 -1.55
C ASP A 299 26.09 -1.67 -2.27
N LEU A 300 25.44 -0.64 -1.72
CA LEU A 300 25.44 0.74 -2.21
C LEU A 300 26.68 1.56 -1.82
N LEU A 301 27.52 1.09 -0.89
CA LEU A 301 28.75 1.77 -0.47
C LEU A 301 29.91 1.47 -1.43
N THR A 302 30.84 2.41 -1.61
CA THR A 302 32.12 2.12 -2.27
C THR A 302 32.96 1.14 -1.45
N ARG A 303 33.88 0.40 -2.09
CA ARG A 303 34.77 -0.54 -1.39
C ARG A 303 35.62 0.12 -0.30
N ASP A 304 36.00 1.38 -0.49
CA ASP A 304 36.82 2.18 0.42
C ASP A 304 36.01 3.07 1.37
N SER A 305 34.68 2.98 1.37
CA SER A 305 33.84 3.81 2.22
C SER A 305 34.15 3.57 3.71
N PRO A 306 34.42 4.62 4.52
CA PRO A 306 34.66 4.46 5.95
C PRO A 306 33.44 3.90 6.71
N ILE A 307 32.24 3.99 6.13
CA ILE A 307 31.01 3.43 6.69
C ILE A 307 31.08 1.91 6.75
N ARG A 308 31.84 1.26 5.85
CA ARG A 308 32.08 -0.19 5.90
C ARG A 308 32.91 -0.61 7.12
N GLU A 309 33.61 0.32 7.76
CA GLU A 309 34.46 0.07 8.94
C GLU A 309 35.55 -1.00 8.71
N GLY A 310 35.86 -1.34 7.46
CA GLY A 310 36.73 -2.45 7.10
C GLY A 310 36.17 -3.85 7.40
N LEU A 311 34.88 -3.95 7.75
CA LEU A 311 34.19 -5.20 8.07
C LEU A 311 33.79 -5.96 6.81
N ALA A 312 33.70 -7.28 6.92
CA ALA A 312 33.04 -8.08 5.88
C ALA A 312 31.53 -7.81 5.87
N ARG A 313 30.88 -8.03 4.72
CA ARG A 313 29.45 -7.75 4.53
C ARG A 313 28.56 -8.34 5.64
N ASP A 314 28.71 -9.62 5.95
CA ASP A 314 27.86 -10.30 6.94
C ASP A 314 28.08 -9.76 8.35
N GLU A 315 29.33 -9.45 8.72
CA GLU A 315 29.66 -8.84 10.02
C GLU A 315 29.10 -7.42 10.12
N TRP A 316 29.18 -6.65 9.04
CA TRP A 316 28.60 -5.32 8.94
C TRP A 316 27.09 -5.35 9.13
N VAL A 317 26.40 -6.26 8.43
CA VAL A 317 24.95 -6.45 8.51
C VAL A 317 24.50 -6.86 9.91
N GLU A 318 25.14 -7.86 10.53
CA GLU A 318 24.75 -8.33 11.86
C GLU A 318 24.93 -7.25 12.94
N ARG A 319 25.96 -6.40 12.83
CA ARG A 319 26.11 -5.25 13.74
C ARG A 319 24.97 -4.24 13.60
N ARG A 320 24.51 -3.95 12.38
CA ARG A 320 23.36 -3.04 12.16
C ARG A 320 22.03 -3.66 12.58
N ARG A 321 21.88 -4.98 12.42
CA ARG A 321 20.71 -5.71 12.96
C ARG A 321 20.66 -5.63 14.48
N ALA A 322 21.79 -5.82 15.17
CA ALA A 322 21.87 -5.66 16.62
C ALA A 322 21.49 -4.23 17.06
N TRP A 323 21.94 -3.21 16.31
CA TRP A 323 21.49 -1.83 16.52
C TRP A 323 19.98 -1.69 16.28
N ALA A 324 19.44 -2.24 15.20
CA ALA A 324 18.02 -2.14 14.85
C ALA A 324 17.11 -2.88 15.85
N ASP A 325 17.57 -3.97 16.45
CA ASP A 325 16.84 -4.70 17.50
C ASP A 325 16.69 -3.86 18.77
N GLU A 326 17.69 -3.05 19.10
CA GLU A 326 17.66 -2.10 20.23
C GLU A 326 16.89 -0.82 19.86
N ALA A 327 17.13 -0.29 18.66
CA ALA A 327 16.58 0.97 18.20
C ALA A 327 15.12 0.90 17.80
N GLN A 328 14.67 -0.25 17.30
CA GLN A 328 13.31 -0.49 16.78
C GLN A 328 12.86 0.59 15.80
N PRO A 329 13.59 0.81 14.68
CA PRO A 329 13.24 1.84 13.72
C PRO A 329 11.87 1.57 13.09
N ALA A 330 11.03 2.61 13.02
CA ALA A 330 9.69 2.55 12.47
C ALA A 330 9.29 3.84 11.74
N HIS A 331 8.23 3.78 10.93
CA HIS A 331 7.59 4.92 10.27
C HIS A 331 8.56 5.92 9.62
N PHE A 332 9.45 5.40 8.78
CA PHE A 332 10.38 6.19 7.98
C PHE A 332 9.63 7.18 7.06
N GLU A 333 10.05 8.44 7.08
CA GLU A 333 9.53 9.46 6.16
C GLU A 333 10.68 10.20 5.46
N PRO A 334 10.86 10.00 4.13
CA PRO A 334 11.69 10.89 3.35
C PRO A 334 10.97 12.23 3.18
N ARG A 335 11.72 13.35 3.26
CA ARG A 335 11.16 14.67 3.00
C ARG A 335 11.74 15.28 1.75
N ILE A 336 13.06 15.38 1.69
CA ILE A 336 13.76 15.93 0.52
C ILE A 336 14.99 15.09 0.25
N THR A 337 15.24 14.80 -1.02
CA THR A 337 16.50 14.29 -1.54
C THR A 337 16.83 15.13 -2.76
N ARG A 338 18.03 15.72 -2.80
CA ARG A 338 18.40 16.63 -3.89
C ARG A 338 19.91 16.66 -4.10
N GLU A 339 20.33 16.63 -5.37
CA GLU A 339 21.71 16.92 -5.73
C GLU A 339 22.07 18.40 -5.47
N ARG A 340 23.18 18.66 -4.78
CA ARG A 340 23.69 20.02 -4.55
C ARG A 340 24.31 20.57 -5.83
N GLU A 341 23.83 21.74 -6.26
CA GLU A 341 24.49 22.50 -7.32
C GLU A 341 25.92 22.86 -6.90
N HIS A 342 26.91 22.46 -7.70
CA HIS A 342 28.29 22.86 -7.48
C HIS A 342 28.42 24.36 -7.79
N ASN A 343 28.50 25.20 -6.76
CA ASN A 343 29.08 26.53 -6.91
C ASN A 343 30.57 26.33 -7.24
N GLN A 344 30.91 26.44 -8.53
CA GLN A 344 32.31 26.58 -8.93
C GLN A 344 32.88 27.76 -8.14
N SER A 345 33.83 27.48 -7.26
CA SER A 345 34.50 28.52 -6.49
C SER A 345 35.03 29.57 -7.46
N ALA A 346 34.63 30.83 -7.29
CA ALA A 346 34.99 31.96 -8.14
C ALA A 346 36.50 32.33 -8.12
N LEU A 347 37.35 31.45 -7.61
CA LEU A 347 38.81 31.52 -7.69
C LEU A 347 39.28 30.72 -8.90
N TRP A 348 39.21 31.35 -10.06
CA TRP A 348 39.92 30.90 -11.25
C TRP A 348 41.43 31.00 -10.98
N LEU A 349 42.08 29.85 -10.71
CA LEU A 349 43.54 29.73 -10.71
C LEU A 349 43.96 29.22 -12.09
N PRO A 350 44.68 30.02 -12.90
CA PRO A 350 45.22 29.54 -14.16
C PRO A 350 46.36 28.56 -13.88
N GLY A 351 46.16 27.30 -14.22
CA GLY A 351 47.23 26.30 -14.23
C GLY A 351 47.07 25.17 -13.21
N SER A 352 45.91 24.51 -13.17
CA SER A 352 45.80 23.18 -12.58
C SER A 352 44.80 22.36 -13.40
N PHE A 353 45.24 21.18 -13.85
CA PHE A 353 44.44 20.17 -14.54
C PHE A 353 43.25 19.72 -13.66
N LEU A 354 42.14 20.46 -13.70
CA LEU A 354 40.92 20.17 -12.95
C LEU A 354 39.66 20.19 -13.83
N SER A 355 39.78 19.81 -15.10
CA SER A 355 38.64 19.72 -16.01
C SER A 355 37.97 18.34 -16.05
N ASP A 356 38.17 17.49 -15.04
CA ASP A 356 37.58 16.13 -15.02
C ASP A 356 37.09 15.65 -13.64
N ARG A 357 37.13 16.50 -12.61
CA ARG A 357 36.67 16.12 -11.25
C ARG A 357 35.17 16.30 -11.01
N SER A 358 34.44 16.91 -11.95
CA SER A 358 33.02 17.26 -11.75
C SER A 358 32.02 16.28 -12.37
N THR A 359 32.45 15.23 -13.08
CA THR A 359 31.54 14.25 -13.72
C THR A 359 31.40 12.95 -12.94
N SER A 360 32.40 12.57 -12.14
CA SER A 360 32.46 11.28 -11.41
C SER A 360 32.18 11.38 -9.92
N ARG A 361 31.87 12.58 -9.41
CA ARG A 361 31.50 12.84 -8.00
C ARG A 361 30.29 13.75 -7.92
N ARG A 362 29.42 13.45 -6.97
CA ARG A 362 28.16 14.12 -6.68
C ARG A 362 27.99 14.30 -5.18
N GLU A 363 27.34 15.38 -4.79
CA GLU A 363 26.94 15.61 -3.40
C GLU A 363 25.43 15.68 -3.37
N VAL A 364 24.80 14.74 -2.69
CA VAL A 364 23.35 14.71 -2.51
C VAL A 364 23.05 15.11 -1.08
N GLU A 365 22.06 15.96 -0.86
CA GLU A 365 21.55 16.23 0.47
C GLU A 365 20.18 15.62 0.67
N THR A 366 19.93 15.20 1.90
CA THR A 366 18.65 14.61 2.28
C THR A 366 18.17 15.16 3.61
N CYS A 367 16.86 15.34 3.71
CA CYS A 367 16.14 15.61 4.94
C CYS A 367 15.13 14.49 5.11
N TRP A 368 15.15 13.83 6.27
CA TRP A 368 14.32 12.65 6.53
C TRP A 368 14.03 12.55 8.02
N SER A 369 13.06 11.70 8.37
CA SER A 369 12.76 11.41 9.78
C SER A 369 12.48 9.92 9.98
N LEU A 370 12.73 9.46 11.20
CA LEU A 370 12.55 8.07 11.60
C LEU A 370 12.08 8.05 13.05
N GLU A 371 11.14 7.16 13.36
CA GLU A 371 10.78 6.87 14.73
C GLU A 371 11.73 5.85 15.31
N LEU A 372 12.19 6.11 16.53
CA LEU A 372 13.13 5.28 17.27
C LEU A 372 12.60 5.11 18.69
N SER A 373 12.92 3.96 19.30
CA SER A 373 12.73 3.80 20.75
C SER A 373 13.53 4.85 21.53
N GLU A 374 13.13 5.18 22.76
CA GLU A 374 13.81 6.16 23.63
C GLU A 374 15.23 5.76 24.08
N THR A 375 15.81 4.71 23.49
CA THR A 375 17.13 4.22 23.83
C THR A 375 18.21 5.22 23.34
N PRO A 376 19.22 5.58 24.15
CA PRO A 376 20.28 6.49 23.73
C PRO A 376 21.22 5.83 22.72
N LEU A 377 20.96 6.03 21.43
CA LEU A 377 21.64 5.36 20.31
C LEU A 377 22.70 6.22 19.61
N SER A 378 22.90 7.47 20.05
CA SER A 378 23.83 8.40 19.40
C SER A 378 25.28 7.89 19.46
N GLY A 379 25.96 7.84 18.31
CA GLY A 379 27.37 7.45 18.20
C GLY A 379 27.64 5.94 18.20
N THR A 380 26.59 5.12 18.10
CA THR A 380 26.69 3.65 18.01
C THR A 380 27.12 3.15 16.63
N LEU A 381 26.71 3.87 15.58
CA LEU A 381 27.07 3.63 14.18
C LEU A 381 27.66 4.89 13.54
N PRO A 382 28.70 4.78 12.67
CA PRO A 382 29.30 5.93 11.99
C PRO A 382 28.33 6.77 11.15
N GLU A 383 27.32 6.12 10.58
CA GLU A 383 26.32 6.71 9.70
C GLU A 383 25.07 7.25 10.44
N MET A 384 24.94 7.00 11.75
CA MET A 384 23.79 7.46 12.54
C MET A 384 23.90 8.96 12.83
N PRO A 385 23.04 9.81 12.24
CA PRO A 385 23.14 11.26 12.40
C PRO A 385 22.44 11.76 13.66
N LEU A 386 22.72 13.01 14.03
CA LEU A 386 22.09 13.73 15.12
C LEU A 386 20.64 14.09 14.75
N GLY A 387 19.70 13.68 15.59
CA GLY A 387 18.32 14.18 15.54
C GLY A 387 18.27 15.65 15.97
N THR A 388 18.03 16.57 15.03
CA THR A 388 18.04 18.02 15.34
C THR A 388 16.77 18.47 16.05
N ALA A 389 15.68 17.74 15.83
CA ALA A 389 14.43 17.83 16.55
C ALA A 389 13.99 16.41 16.94
N VAL A 390 13.29 16.27 18.07
CA VAL A 390 12.77 15.00 18.58
C VAL A 390 11.40 15.25 19.17
N LEU A 391 10.39 14.49 18.73
CA LEU A 391 9.05 14.47 19.30
C LEU A 391 8.95 13.26 20.22
N LYS A 392 8.68 13.48 21.51
CA LYS A 392 8.65 12.40 22.51
C LYS A 392 7.42 11.53 22.37
N GLU A 393 6.30 12.14 21.99
CA GLU A 393 4.99 11.52 21.82
C GLU A 393 5.04 10.35 20.82
N THR A 394 5.87 10.45 19.79
CA THR A 394 5.98 9.46 18.71
C THR A 394 7.36 8.80 18.64
N GLY A 395 8.36 9.32 19.36
CA GLY A 395 9.75 8.90 19.23
C GLY A 395 10.39 9.35 17.91
N ARG A 396 9.77 10.27 17.16
CA ARG A 396 10.27 10.71 15.86
C ARG A 396 11.48 11.63 16.01
N HIS A 397 12.51 11.35 15.22
CA HIS A 397 13.74 12.13 15.12
C HIS A 397 13.88 12.67 13.69
N TRP A 398 14.29 13.94 13.55
CA TRP A 398 14.54 14.58 12.25
C TRP A 398 16.03 14.70 11.98
N PHE A 399 16.43 14.29 10.78
CA PHE A 399 17.82 14.19 10.37
C PHE A 399 18.08 14.98 9.09
N TRP A 400 19.24 15.62 9.06
CA TRP A 400 19.77 16.26 7.87
C TRP A 400 21.17 15.73 7.58
N THR A 401 21.29 15.04 6.44
CA THR A 401 22.54 14.42 6.00
C THR A 401 22.89 14.75 4.57
N SER A 402 24.17 14.66 4.24
CA SER A 402 24.67 14.71 2.86
C SER A 402 25.53 13.50 2.52
N TYR A 403 25.43 13.06 1.27
CA TYR A 403 26.09 11.90 0.71
C TYR A 403 27.05 12.34 -0.38
N THR A 404 28.32 11.99 -0.21
CA THR A 404 29.31 12.07 -1.29
C THR A 404 29.21 10.78 -2.09
N ILE A 405 28.79 10.87 -3.34
CA ILE A 405 28.54 9.74 -4.24
C ILE A 405 29.54 9.81 -5.39
N VAL A 406 30.15 8.68 -5.73
CA VAL A 406 31.18 8.60 -6.77
C VAL A 406 30.92 7.41 -7.69
N GLN A 407 31.46 7.44 -8.90
CA GLN A 407 31.43 6.28 -9.79
C GLN A 407 32.51 5.26 -9.41
N GLU A 408 32.10 4.02 -9.17
CA GLU A 408 32.97 2.84 -8.97
C GLU A 408 32.52 1.74 -9.94
N GLU A 409 33.43 1.25 -10.78
CA GLU A 409 33.16 0.21 -11.79
C GLU A 409 32.01 0.52 -12.77
N GLY A 410 31.70 1.82 -12.96
CA GLY A 410 30.65 2.29 -13.87
C GLY A 410 29.30 2.52 -13.22
N GLU A 411 29.17 2.28 -11.90
CA GLU A 411 27.94 2.46 -11.12
C GLU A 411 28.13 3.55 -10.06
N TRP A 412 27.06 4.25 -9.68
CA TRP A 412 27.09 5.23 -8.60
C TRP A 412 27.06 4.54 -7.23
N ARG A 413 27.98 4.92 -6.34
CA ARG A 413 28.14 4.36 -5.00
C ARG A 413 28.41 5.45 -3.97
N ILE A 414 27.93 5.26 -2.75
CA ILE A 414 28.13 6.19 -1.63
C ILE A 414 29.54 5.99 -1.08
N GLN A 415 30.36 7.05 -1.17
CA GLN A 415 31.68 7.08 -0.57
C GLN A 415 31.62 7.53 0.89
N ARG A 416 30.84 8.58 1.20
CA ARG A 416 30.82 9.19 2.54
C ARG A 416 29.45 9.74 2.90
N VAL A 417 29.10 9.63 4.18
CA VAL A 417 27.94 10.29 4.80
C VAL A 417 28.44 11.43 5.69
N THR A 418 27.76 12.57 5.63
CA THR A 418 28.02 13.77 6.43
C THR A 418 26.77 14.11 7.22
N ASP A 419 26.90 14.25 8.53
CA ASP A 419 25.85 14.74 9.41
C ASP A 419 25.81 16.28 9.36
N ASP A 420 24.98 16.81 8.46
CA ASP A 420 24.84 18.25 8.30
C ASP A 420 24.07 18.90 9.46
N GLY A 421 23.17 18.15 10.12
CA GLY A 421 22.47 18.60 11.32
C GLY A 421 23.43 18.90 12.46
N ALA A 422 24.34 17.97 12.77
CA ALA A 422 25.40 18.19 13.75
C ALA A 422 26.35 19.32 13.31
N ASN A 423 26.72 19.37 12.03
CA ASN A 423 27.56 20.46 11.51
C ASN A 423 26.90 21.83 11.72
N ALA A 424 25.59 21.96 11.46
CA ALA A 424 24.85 23.20 11.66
C ALA A 424 24.80 23.61 13.13
N GLN A 425 24.62 22.66 14.05
CA GLN A 425 24.72 22.94 15.48
C GLN A 425 26.14 23.34 15.92
N GLY A 426 27.17 22.88 15.21
CA GLY A 426 28.57 23.26 15.46
C GLY A 426 28.96 24.66 14.97
N LEU A 427 28.17 25.30 14.11
CA LEU A 427 28.49 26.60 13.54
C LEU A 427 28.42 27.74 14.59
N PRO A 428 29.22 28.82 14.42
CA PRO A 428 29.04 30.07 15.15
C PRO A 428 27.62 30.64 15.00
N LEU A 429 27.10 31.31 16.04
CA LEU A 429 25.75 31.87 16.04
C LEU A 429 25.48 32.78 14.83
N ALA A 430 26.44 33.66 14.51
CA ALA A 430 26.33 34.58 13.37
C ALA A 430 26.24 33.85 12.02
N ASP A 431 26.96 32.75 11.86
CA ASP A 431 26.97 31.95 10.63
C ASP A 431 25.63 31.22 10.44
N VAL A 432 25.04 30.71 11.53
CA VAL A 432 23.71 30.09 11.49
C VAL A 432 22.63 31.13 11.12
N GLN A 433 22.68 32.32 11.73
CA GLN A 433 21.76 33.42 11.42
C GLN A 433 21.89 33.88 9.97
N GLN A 434 23.12 33.99 9.46
CA GLN A 434 23.37 34.35 8.06
C GLN A 434 22.75 33.33 7.11
N ARG A 435 22.98 32.03 7.33
CA ARG A 435 22.44 30.95 6.48
C ARG A 435 20.90 30.93 6.51
N LEU A 436 20.30 31.17 7.68
CA LEU A 436 18.84 31.31 7.79
C LEU A 436 18.32 32.49 6.94
N GLN A 437 19.00 33.64 6.99
CA GLN A 437 18.64 34.82 6.18
C GLN A 437 18.80 34.57 4.68
N GLU A 438 19.83 33.82 4.25
CA GLU A 438 20.03 33.44 2.85
C GLU A 438 18.84 32.62 2.30
N HIS A 439 18.34 31.65 3.06
CA HIS A 439 17.16 30.89 2.68
C HIS A 439 15.89 31.75 2.66
N ALA A 440 15.71 32.61 3.66
CA ALA A 440 14.57 33.53 3.71
C ALA A 440 14.56 34.52 2.52
N GLY A 441 15.72 35.10 2.18
CA GLY A 441 15.87 36.01 1.05
C GLY A 441 15.54 35.34 -0.28
N ALA A 442 16.05 34.12 -0.49
CA ALA A 442 15.78 33.39 -1.72
C ALA A 442 14.28 33.00 -1.88
N ILE A 443 13.59 32.65 -0.78
CA ILE A 443 12.13 32.42 -0.81
C ILE A 443 11.41 33.71 -1.24
N GLN A 444 11.78 34.87 -0.66
CA GLN A 444 11.18 36.15 -1.04
C GLN A 444 11.43 36.50 -2.51
N ASP A 445 12.61 36.20 -3.03
CA ASP A 445 12.95 36.45 -4.43
C ASP A 445 12.13 35.59 -5.39
N ILE A 446 11.86 34.33 -5.03
CA ILE A 446 10.96 33.45 -5.81
C ILE A 446 9.54 34.03 -5.80
N LEU A 447 9.00 34.37 -4.62
CA LEU A 447 7.65 34.90 -4.47
C LEU A 447 7.42 36.23 -5.19
N LYS A 448 8.46 37.09 -5.29
CA LYS A 448 8.38 38.37 -5.99
C LYS A 448 8.44 38.24 -7.51
N ASN A 449 9.25 37.30 -8.01
CA ASN A 449 9.65 37.27 -9.42
C ASN A 449 8.91 36.22 -10.26
N GLN A 450 8.20 35.27 -9.64
CA GLN A 450 7.59 34.14 -10.34
C GLN A 450 6.05 34.18 -10.29
N THR A 451 5.42 33.71 -11.37
CA THR A 451 3.95 33.61 -11.44
C THR A 451 3.45 32.29 -10.83
N PRO A 452 2.49 32.31 -9.89
CA PRO A 452 2.04 31.10 -9.17
C PRO A 452 1.31 30.04 -10.03
N THR A 453 0.98 30.38 -11.28
CA THR A 453 0.11 29.57 -12.16
C THR A 453 0.77 29.21 -13.51
N GLY A 454 2.09 29.43 -13.65
CA GLY A 454 2.84 29.09 -14.86
C GLY A 454 3.24 27.61 -14.92
N PRO A 455 3.73 27.13 -16.08
CA PRO A 455 4.22 25.74 -16.23
C PRO A 455 5.40 25.41 -15.30
N ASP A 456 6.16 26.41 -14.86
CA ASP A 456 7.27 26.26 -13.93
C ASP A 456 6.84 26.29 -12.44
N ALA A 457 5.56 26.51 -12.14
CA ALA A 457 5.07 26.64 -10.77
C ALA A 457 5.44 25.45 -9.86
N PRO A 458 5.33 24.17 -10.28
CA PRO A 458 5.73 23.03 -9.45
C PRO A 458 7.18 23.12 -8.97
N ARG A 459 8.09 23.49 -9.86
CA ARG A 459 9.52 23.66 -9.55
C ARG A 459 9.76 24.74 -8.50
N TYR A 460 9.01 25.84 -8.55
CA TYR A 460 9.12 26.90 -7.55
C TYR A 460 8.57 26.47 -6.19
N TYR A 461 7.48 25.69 -6.16
CA TYR A 461 6.96 25.12 -4.92
C TYR A 461 7.96 24.15 -4.28
N GLU A 462 8.56 23.24 -5.06
CA GLU A 462 9.61 22.34 -4.58
C GLU A 462 10.79 23.11 -3.98
N GLU A 463 11.24 24.17 -4.67
CA GLU A 463 12.33 25.03 -4.20
C GLU A 463 11.97 25.74 -2.87
N ILE A 464 10.73 26.26 -2.74
CA ILE A 464 10.26 26.90 -1.51
C ILE A 464 10.19 25.90 -0.36
N ILE A 465 9.63 24.70 -0.58
CA ILE A 465 9.54 23.64 0.42
C ILE A 465 10.94 23.25 0.88
N TRP A 466 11.87 23.08 -0.07
CA TRP A 466 13.27 22.79 0.22
C TRP A 466 13.89 23.87 1.11
N ARG A 467 13.85 25.14 0.69
CA ARG A 467 14.46 26.24 1.46
C ARG A 467 13.82 26.42 2.83
N THR A 468 12.51 26.23 2.94
CA THR A 468 11.80 26.30 4.22
C THR A 468 12.24 25.17 5.14
N THR A 469 12.40 23.96 4.62
CA THR A 469 12.91 22.82 5.39
C THR A 469 14.34 23.07 5.88
N LYS A 470 15.22 23.66 5.04
CA LYS A 470 16.58 24.06 5.46
C LYS A 470 16.56 25.12 6.54
N ALA A 471 15.70 26.12 6.41
CA ALA A 471 15.52 27.14 7.43
C ALA A 471 15.14 26.53 8.78
N LEU A 472 14.27 25.51 8.82
CA LEU A 472 13.91 24.79 10.04
C LEU A 472 15.13 24.13 10.71
N TYR A 473 16.03 23.49 9.96
CA TYR A 473 17.25 22.91 10.55
C TYR A 473 18.20 23.97 11.14
N TYR A 474 18.30 25.15 10.51
CA TYR A 474 19.05 26.26 11.11
C TYR A 474 18.34 26.84 12.34
N LEU A 475 17.01 26.90 12.33
CA LEU A 475 16.22 27.29 13.50
C LEU A 475 16.38 26.29 14.66
N ASP A 476 16.43 24.98 14.40
CA ASP A 476 16.77 23.98 15.41
C ASP A 476 18.11 24.32 16.09
N ALA A 477 19.14 24.63 15.30
CA ALA A 477 20.45 25.02 15.82
C ALA A 477 20.41 26.37 16.58
N LEU A 478 19.63 27.35 16.14
CA LEU A 478 19.47 28.62 16.85
C LEU A 478 18.72 28.46 18.17
N LEU A 479 17.67 27.66 18.21
CA LEU A 479 16.88 27.39 19.42
C LEU A 479 17.71 26.64 20.47
N VAL A 480 18.63 25.75 20.06
CA VAL A 480 19.61 25.15 20.97
C VAL A 480 20.58 26.19 21.54
N LYS A 481 21.02 27.16 20.73
CA LYS A 481 21.99 28.19 21.12
C LYS A 481 21.38 29.35 21.91
N ASN A 482 20.12 29.68 21.64
CA ASN A 482 19.40 30.81 22.22
C ASN A 482 17.93 30.45 22.50
N PRO A 483 17.67 29.57 23.48
CA PRO A 483 16.32 29.06 23.76
C PRO A 483 15.36 30.13 24.35
N LEU A 484 15.86 31.30 24.75
CA LEU A 484 15.04 32.37 25.31
C LEU A 484 14.73 33.48 24.30
N ASP A 485 14.95 33.24 23.01
CA ASP A 485 14.54 34.16 21.94
C ASP A 485 13.11 33.85 21.51
N PHE A 486 12.19 34.72 21.91
CA PHE A 486 10.76 34.55 21.67
C PHE A 486 10.42 34.51 20.17
N GLU A 487 11.09 35.32 19.35
CA GLU A 487 10.77 35.47 17.92
C GLU A 487 11.21 34.25 17.10
N LEU A 488 12.23 33.52 17.56
CA LEU A 488 12.68 32.30 16.87
C LEU A 488 11.61 31.21 16.89
N TYR A 489 10.84 31.10 17.97
CA TYR A 489 9.73 30.15 18.04
C TYR A 489 8.60 30.54 17.09
N ALA A 490 8.27 31.83 17.01
CA ALA A 490 7.27 32.32 16.07
C ALA A 490 7.64 31.99 14.61
N ASP A 491 8.89 32.22 14.22
CA ASP A 491 9.39 31.91 12.88
C ASP A 491 9.41 30.39 12.63
N ALA A 492 9.86 29.58 13.60
CA ALA A 492 9.91 28.12 13.49
C ALA A 492 8.52 27.49 13.34
N VAL A 493 7.55 27.91 14.16
CA VAL A 493 6.16 27.45 14.08
C VAL A 493 5.55 27.85 12.74
N GLY A 494 5.66 29.12 12.34
CA GLY A 494 5.10 29.60 11.09
C GLY A 494 5.64 28.85 9.87
N ARG A 495 6.95 28.59 9.83
CA ARG A 495 7.58 27.80 8.77
C ARG A 495 7.13 26.35 8.78
N ALA A 496 7.14 25.68 9.93
CA ALA A 496 6.76 24.28 10.04
C ALA A 496 5.30 24.05 9.59
N THR A 497 4.37 24.88 10.08
CA THR A 497 2.96 24.82 9.66
C THR A 497 2.79 25.11 8.17
N SER A 498 3.54 26.06 7.60
CA SER A 498 3.42 26.43 6.18
C SER A 498 3.75 25.31 5.19
N ILE A 499 4.54 24.31 5.60
CA ILE A 499 4.90 23.13 4.79
C ILE A 499 4.32 21.84 5.37
N GLY A 500 3.34 21.93 6.27
CA GLY A 500 2.62 20.79 6.85
C GLY A 500 3.44 19.91 7.79
N MET A 501 4.55 20.40 8.35
CA MET A 501 5.37 19.67 9.33
C MET A 501 4.80 19.86 10.75
N ASN A 502 3.57 19.38 10.96
CA ASN A 502 2.79 19.62 12.18
C ASN A 502 3.45 19.05 13.44
N GLU A 503 4.08 17.88 13.37
CA GLU A 503 4.84 17.31 14.49
C GLU A 503 6.00 18.24 14.91
N ARG A 504 6.71 18.85 13.95
CA ARG A 504 7.75 19.84 14.26
C ARG A 504 7.16 21.12 14.84
N ALA A 505 6.05 21.60 14.29
CA ALA A 505 5.34 22.76 14.84
C ALA A 505 4.93 22.51 16.30
N PHE A 506 4.46 21.30 16.62
CA PHE A 506 4.13 20.86 17.97
C PHE A 506 5.35 20.93 18.91
N ILE A 507 6.51 20.41 18.50
CA ILE A 507 7.76 20.51 19.28
C ILE A 507 8.10 21.98 19.61
N TYR A 508 8.02 22.87 18.61
CA TYR A 508 8.33 24.27 18.82
C TYR A 508 7.33 24.94 19.75
N LEU A 509 6.03 24.69 19.56
CA LEU A 509 4.97 25.24 20.42
C LEU A 509 5.05 24.75 21.87
N GLU A 510 5.37 23.47 22.08
CA GLU A 510 5.57 22.90 23.41
C GLU A 510 6.73 23.62 24.12
N ARG A 511 7.91 23.67 23.50
CA ARG A 511 9.09 24.37 24.04
C ARG A 511 8.83 25.86 24.25
N TRP A 512 8.08 26.50 23.35
CA TRP A 512 7.70 27.91 23.47
C TRP A 512 6.82 28.14 24.70
N ALA A 513 5.81 27.28 24.92
CA ALA A 513 4.96 27.34 26.09
C ALA A 513 5.74 27.07 27.38
N GLU A 514 6.68 26.12 27.36
CA GLU A 514 7.53 25.79 28.52
C GLU A 514 8.46 26.95 28.93
N HIS A 515 9.08 27.62 27.96
CA HIS A 515 10.04 28.70 28.24
C HIS A 515 9.36 30.03 28.60
N PHE A 516 8.11 30.25 28.17
CA PHE A 516 7.42 31.52 28.32
C PHE A 516 6.03 31.44 29.01
N PRO A 517 5.92 30.78 30.20
CA PRO A 517 4.64 30.56 30.87
C PRO A 517 3.97 31.84 31.41
N HIS A 518 4.70 32.96 31.45
CA HIS A 518 4.22 34.24 31.94
C HIS A 518 4.16 35.32 30.84
N HIS A 519 4.40 34.95 29.59
CA HIS A 519 4.34 35.88 28.48
C HIS A 519 2.88 36.23 28.13
N ALA A 520 2.64 37.45 27.64
CA ALA A 520 1.29 37.92 27.30
C ALA A 520 0.60 37.00 26.26
N SER A 521 1.38 36.41 25.36
CA SER A 521 0.89 35.48 24.33
C SER A 521 0.71 34.04 24.81
N TYR A 522 0.94 33.72 26.10
CA TYR A 522 0.92 32.33 26.58
C TYR A 522 -0.38 31.58 26.27
N ALA A 523 -1.53 32.23 26.46
CA ALA A 523 -2.82 31.63 26.12
C ALA A 523 -2.97 31.37 24.61
N SER A 524 -2.42 32.24 23.76
CA SER A 524 -2.42 32.05 22.30
C SER A 524 -1.47 30.93 21.88
N ILE A 525 -0.31 30.79 22.53
CA ILE A 525 0.64 29.69 22.29
C ILE A 525 -0.01 28.35 22.66
N LEU A 526 -0.65 28.26 23.83
CA LEU A 526 -1.39 27.06 24.22
C LEU A 526 -2.55 26.76 23.24
N GLN A 527 -3.27 27.77 22.79
CA GLN A 527 -4.33 27.58 21.80
C GLN A 527 -3.76 27.00 20.49
N GLN A 528 -2.65 27.54 19.98
CA GLN A 528 -1.98 27.00 18.79
C GLN A 528 -1.47 25.58 19.01
N LEU A 529 -0.90 25.29 20.18
CA LEU A 529 -0.44 23.94 20.55
C LEU A 529 -1.60 22.93 20.54
N GLY A 530 -2.74 23.30 21.12
CA GLY A 530 -3.95 22.48 21.09
C GLY A 530 -4.52 22.29 19.68
N ALA A 531 -4.53 23.35 18.87
CA ALA A 531 -4.97 23.26 17.46
C ALA A 531 -4.07 22.31 16.65
N VAL A 532 -2.74 22.44 16.76
CA VAL A 532 -1.79 21.54 16.08
C VAL A 532 -1.93 20.10 16.58
N ALA A 533 -2.18 19.90 17.87
CA ALA A 533 -2.46 18.57 18.42
C ALA A 533 -3.74 17.95 17.81
N ALA A 534 -4.81 18.72 17.62
CA ALA A 534 -6.03 18.24 16.97
C ALA A 534 -5.77 17.84 15.51
N VAL A 535 -4.99 18.65 14.76
CA VAL A 535 -4.59 18.31 13.39
C VAL A 535 -3.77 17.02 13.36
N LEU A 536 -2.82 16.85 14.28
CA LEU A 536 -2.06 15.60 14.38
C LEU A 536 -2.96 14.40 14.70
N ALA A 537 -3.95 14.58 15.58
CA ALA A 537 -4.90 13.53 15.90
C ALA A 537 -5.67 13.06 14.65
N GLN A 538 -6.19 13.99 13.85
CA GLN A 538 -6.85 13.70 12.58
C GLN A 538 -5.91 13.01 11.59
N GLN A 539 -4.67 13.49 11.45
CA GLN A 539 -3.68 12.88 10.56
C GLN A 539 -3.36 11.42 10.95
N TYR A 540 -3.29 11.10 12.25
CA TYR A 540 -3.10 9.73 12.71
C TYR A 540 -4.35 8.86 12.54
N ASP A 541 -5.54 9.43 12.69
CA ASP A 541 -6.80 8.73 12.48
C ASP A 541 -6.98 8.32 11.00
N GLU A 542 -6.64 9.22 10.06
CA GLU A 542 -6.67 8.97 8.62
C GLU A 542 -5.76 7.81 8.17
N ILE A 543 -4.65 7.58 8.88
CA ILE A 543 -3.73 6.46 8.62
C ILE A 543 -3.95 5.27 9.56
N GLU A 544 -5.13 5.20 10.18
CA GLU A 544 -5.60 4.10 11.04
C GLU A 544 -4.71 3.85 12.28
N MET A 545 -4.01 4.88 12.78
CA MET A 545 -3.21 4.81 14.01
C MET A 545 -4.01 5.29 15.22
N GLN A 546 -5.06 4.54 15.56
CA GLN A 546 -6.08 4.96 16.53
C GLN A 546 -5.51 5.33 17.92
N GLU A 547 -4.58 4.55 18.47
CA GLU A 547 -3.97 4.87 19.79
C GLU A 547 -3.22 6.21 19.78
N ARG A 548 -2.59 6.57 18.66
CA ARG A 548 -1.90 7.86 18.50
C ARG A 548 -2.89 9.00 18.31
N ALA A 549 -3.91 8.77 17.50
CA ALA A 549 -4.99 9.73 17.30
C ALA A 549 -5.64 10.11 18.64
N GLU A 550 -6.05 9.11 19.42
CA GLU A 550 -6.60 9.29 20.77
C GLU A 550 -5.65 10.07 21.67
N ARG A 551 -4.35 9.73 21.67
CA ARG A 551 -3.34 10.43 22.46
C ARG A 551 -3.24 11.91 22.10
N PHE A 552 -3.28 12.26 20.82
CA PHE A 552 -3.21 13.66 20.38
C PHE A 552 -4.52 14.42 20.61
N TYR A 553 -5.69 13.76 20.55
CA TYR A 553 -6.95 14.35 20.98
C TYR A 553 -6.93 14.71 22.47
N ASP A 554 -6.41 13.83 23.33
CA ASP A 554 -6.23 14.12 24.76
C ASP A 554 -5.29 15.31 25.02
N LEU A 555 -4.16 15.35 24.29
CA LEU A 555 -3.21 16.46 24.37
C LEU A 555 -3.85 17.77 23.90
N SER A 556 -4.63 17.73 22.83
CA SER A 556 -5.38 18.88 22.34
C SER A 556 -6.37 19.39 23.39
N GLU A 557 -7.24 18.51 23.90
CA GLU A 557 -8.25 18.84 24.90
C GLU A 557 -7.61 19.49 26.14
N THR A 558 -6.63 18.81 26.74
CA THR A 558 -5.97 19.28 27.97
C THR A 558 -5.28 20.63 27.78
N THR A 559 -4.67 20.84 26.62
CA THR A 559 -3.99 22.09 26.29
C THR A 559 -4.99 23.23 26.04
N LEU A 560 -6.08 22.99 25.32
CA LEU A 560 -7.13 23.98 25.06
C LEU A 560 -7.89 24.35 26.34
N GLN A 561 -8.17 23.39 27.22
CA GLN A 561 -8.73 23.67 28.55
C GLN A 561 -7.81 24.58 29.37
N LYS A 562 -6.49 24.35 29.31
CA LYS A 562 -5.50 25.22 29.95
C LYS A 562 -5.47 26.61 29.32
N ALA A 563 -5.56 26.73 28.00
CA ALA A 563 -5.63 28.02 27.30
C ALA A 563 -6.87 28.83 27.73
N LEU A 564 -8.02 28.16 27.87
CA LEU A 564 -9.29 28.75 28.28
C LEU A 564 -9.22 29.32 29.71
N GLN A 565 -8.53 28.63 30.62
CA GLN A 565 -8.32 29.09 32.00
C GLN A 565 -7.47 30.36 32.10
N VAL A 566 -6.53 30.56 31.17
CA VAL A 566 -5.55 31.66 31.24
C VAL A 566 -6.09 32.98 30.66
N GLY A 567 -6.93 32.95 29.63
CA GLY A 567 -7.56 34.18 29.13
C GLY A 567 -7.87 34.27 27.64
N ASN A 568 -8.08 33.15 26.94
CA ASN A 568 -8.53 33.15 25.56
C ASN A 568 -9.82 32.31 25.43
N GLN A 569 -10.91 32.91 24.96
CA GLN A 569 -12.26 32.43 25.31
C GLN A 569 -13.13 31.99 24.14
N THR A 570 -13.11 32.67 22.99
CA THR A 570 -14.05 32.37 21.90
C THR A 570 -13.48 31.30 20.98
N LEU A 571 -12.40 31.60 20.26
CA LEU A 571 -11.72 30.65 19.38
C LEU A 571 -11.24 29.38 20.11
N THR A 572 -10.77 29.51 21.35
CA THR A 572 -10.39 28.33 22.16
C THR A 572 -11.59 27.41 22.46
N ARG A 573 -12.80 27.96 22.64
CA ARG A 573 -14.02 27.14 22.80
C ARG A 573 -14.45 26.48 21.50
N ILE A 574 -14.31 27.17 20.36
CA ILE A 574 -14.58 26.60 19.04
C ILE A 574 -13.69 25.38 18.81
N LEU A 575 -12.37 25.55 18.96
CA LEU A 575 -11.40 24.46 18.79
C LEU A 575 -11.65 23.31 19.78
N LEU A 576 -12.00 23.60 21.03
CA LEU A 576 -12.30 22.56 22.01
C LEU A 576 -13.61 21.82 21.66
N ALA A 577 -14.60 22.52 21.09
CA ALA A 577 -15.83 21.90 20.63
C ALA A 577 -15.59 20.97 19.43
N GLU A 578 -14.74 21.37 18.48
CA GLU A 578 -14.32 20.51 17.36
C GLU A 578 -13.68 19.21 17.86
N VAL A 579 -12.75 19.30 18.83
CA VAL A 579 -12.12 18.13 19.46
C VAL A 579 -13.13 17.27 20.20
N LYS A 580 -14.11 17.87 20.88
CA LYS A 580 -15.19 17.12 21.56
C LYS A 580 -16.13 16.45 20.56
N ALA A 581 -16.42 17.09 19.44
CA ALA A 581 -17.23 16.50 18.38
C ALA A 581 -16.52 15.29 17.75
N SER A 582 -15.21 15.37 17.49
CA SER A 582 -14.43 14.24 16.98
C SER A 582 -14.30 13.07 17.97
N GLN A 583 -14.59 13.30 19.26
CA GLN A 583 -14.66 12.28 20.31
C GLN A 583 -16.10 11.80 20.57
N ASP A 584 -17.05 12.09 19.67
CA ASP A 584 -18.49 11.83 19.81
C ASP A 584 -19.17 12.50 21.03
N ALA A 585 -18.50 13.44 21.70
CA ALA A 585 -19.01 14.19 22.85
C ALA A 585 -19.83 15.42 22.41
N TYR A 586 -20.83 15.17 21.56
CA TYR A 586 -21.61 16.21 20.88
C TYR A 586 -22.34 17.18 21.84
N GLU A 587 -22.80 16.71 23.00
CA GLU A 587 -23.49 17.57 23.97
C GLU A 587 -22.53 18.60 24.59
N GLU A 588 -21.32 18.18 24.93
CA GLU A 588 -20.27 19.07 25.45
C GLU A 588 -19.81 20.05 24.37
N ALA A 589 -19.57 19.56 23.16
CA ALA A 589 -19.21 20.39 22.01
C ALA A 589 -20.29 21.47 21.73
N GLN A 590 -21.57 21.09 21.75
CA GLN A 590 -22.67 22.02 21.52
C GLN A 590 -22.74 23.07 22.64
N SER A 591 -22.52 22.68 23.90
CA SER A 591 -22.44 23.62 25.03
C SER A 591 -21.30 24.63 24.84
N LEU A 592 -20.12 24.17 24.43
CA LEU A 592 -18.95 25.02 24.18
C LEU A 592 -19.21 26.04 23.06
N LEU A 593 -19.84 25.62 21.96
CA LEU A 593 -20.21 26.50 20.84
C LEU A 593 -21.28 27.52 21.26
N GLN A 594 -22.26 27.13 22.06
CA GLN A 594 -23.26 28.06 22.60
C GLN A 594 -22.64 29.10 23.53
N GLU A 595 -21.69 28.70 24.39
CA GLU A 595 -20.91 29.63 25.20
C GLU A 595 -20.05 30.57 24.35
N ALA A 596 -19.43 30.05 23.28
CA ALA A 596 -18.66 30.86 22.33
C ALA A 596 -19.57 31.90 21.64
N LEU A 597 -20.77 31.50 21.20
CA LEU A 597 -21.75 32.40 20.59
C LEU A 597 -22.23 33.48 21.56
N ALA A 598 -22.36 33.16 22.85
CA ALA A 598 -22.73 34.10 23.90
C ALA A 598 -21.61 35.09 24.27
N SER A 599 -20.38 34.88 23.80
CA SER A 599 -19.19 35.68 24.14
C SER A 599 -18.92 36.89 23.22
N ASP A 600 -19.92 37.31 22.44
CA ASP A 600 -19.81 38.39 21.43
C ASP A 600 -18.74 38.07 20.35
N PRO A 601 -18.90 36.95 19.62
CA PRO A 601 -17.96 36.56 18.56
C PRO A 601 -17.92 37.60 17.45
N THR A 602 -16.78 37.68 16.76
CA THR A 602 -16.71 38.37 15.46
C THR A 602 -17.66 37.71 14.47
N ARG A 603 -18.02 38.42 13.39
CA ARG A 603 -18.87 37.84 12.33
C ARG A 603 -18.30 36.57 11.70
N GLU A 604 -16.98 36.50 11.58
CA GLU A 604 -16.29 35.32 11.04
C GLU A 604 -16.39 34.15 12.03
N GLU A 605 -16.17 34.40 13.32
CA GLU A 605 -16.35 33.39 14.37
C GLU A 605 -17.82 32.95 14.51
N GLU A 606 -18.79 33.86 14.39
CA GLU A 606 -20.23 33.51 14.38
C GLU A 606 -20.56 32.58 13.22
N ALA A 607 -20.05 32.87 12.02
CA ALA A 607 -20.24 32.01 10.86
C ALA A 607 -19.60 30.63 11.05
N GLN A 608 -18.40 30.57 11.65
CA GLN A 608 -17.74 29.30 11.98
C GLN A 608 -18.54 28.49 13.00
N ILE A 609 -18.95 29.12 14.11
CA ILE A 609 -19.76 28.47 15.15
C ILE A 609 -21.05 27.89 14.58
N GLU A 610 -21.76 28.67 13.76
CA GLU A 610 -22.99 28.22 13.10
C GLU A 610 -22.72 27.08 12.10
N ASN A 611 -21.59 27.10 11.40
CA ASN A 611 -21.19 25.99 10.53
C ASN A 611 -20.89 24.70 11.32
N ASP A 612 -20.23 24.81 12.47
CA ASP A 612 -19.87 23.65 13.28
C ASP A 612 -21.11 23.04 13.94
N LEU A 613 -22.03 23.89 14.45
CA LEU A 613 -23.35 23.45 14.92
C LEU A 613 -24.15 22.76 13.80
N ALA A 614 -24.07 23.26 12.57
CA ALA A 614 -24.74 22.64 11.43
C ALA A 614 -24.16 21.27 11.08
N SER A 615 -22.83 21.14 11.06
CA SER A 615 -22.12 19.88 10.78
C SER A 615 -22.42 18.83 11.85
N MET A 616 -22.36 19.20 13.13
CA MET A 616 -22.75 18.32 14.24
C MET A 616 -24.21 17.88 14.16
N ALA A 617 -25.12 18.79 13.77
CA ALA A 617 -26.52 18.44 13.56
C ALA A 617 -26.71 17.48 12.37
N LEU A 618 -25.92 17.60 11.29
CA LEU A 618 -25.93 16.64 10.19
C LEU A 618 -25.48 15.25 10.64
N GLU A 619 -24.39 15.15 11.41
CA GLU A 619 -23.87 13.86 11.91
C GLU A 619 -24.87 13.15 12.82
N ARG A 620 -25.72 13.90 13.51
CA ARG A 620 -26.79 13.39 14.38
C ARG A 620 -28.13 13.17 13.67
N ASP A 621 -28.15 13.26 12.34
CA ASP A 621 -29.36 13.17 11.50
C ASP A 621 -30.45 14.23 11.78
N LEU A 622 -30.07 15.35 12.43
CA LEU A 622 -30.95 16.48 12.75
C LEU A 622 -30.99 17.48 11.59
N TYR A 623 -31.42 17.02 10.42
CA TYR A 623 -31.27 17.79 9.17
C TYR A 623 -32.01 19.15 9.15
N ASP A 624 -33.15 19.27 9.83
CA ASP A 624 -33.87 20.55 9.97
C ASP A 624 -33.08 21.57 10.80
N GLU A 625 -32.35 21.11 11.83
CA GLU A 625 -31.48 21.96 12.64
C GLU A 625 -30.23 22.35 11.85
N ALA A 626 -29.59 21.39 11.19
CA ALA A 626 -28.46 21.66 10.31
C ALA A 626 -28.79 22.71 9.24
N LEU A 627 -29.95 22.58 8.59
CA LEU A 627 -30.39 23.54 7.58
C LEU A 627 -30.57 24.95 8.15
N ARG A 628 -31.14 25.10 9.36
CA ARG A 628 -31.29 26.42 10.00
C ARG A 628 -29.93 27.07 10.23
N HIS A 629 -28.97 26.31 10.74
CA HIS A 629 -27.62 26.79 11.00
C HIS A 629 -26.87 27.14 9.70
N PHE A 630 -26.91 26.29 8.66
CA PHE A 630 -26.30 26.65 7.36
C PHE A 630 -26.93 27.87 6.71
N LEU A 631 -28.25 28.05 6.82
CA LEU A 631 -28.90 29.28 6.34
C LEU A 631 -28.40 30.50 7.11
N ARG A 632 -28.15 30.37 8.42
CA ARG A 632 -27.56 31.44 9.22
C ARG A 632 -26.13 31.77 8.77
N VAL A 633 -25.29 30.77 8.49
CA VAL A 633 -23.95 30.97 7.92
C VAL A 633 -24.05 31.75 6.60
N ALA A 634 -24.94 31.36 5.69
CA ALA A 634 -25.14 32.03 4.40
C ALA A 634 -25.66 33.47 4.52
N GLU A 635 -26.38 33.81 5.61
CA GLU A 635 -26.77 35.19 5.92
C GLU A 635 -25.59 36.04 6.39
N ILE A 636 -24.71 35.47 7.22
CA ILE A 636 -23.55 36.16 7.81
C ILE A 636 -22.44 36.31 6.77
N SER A 637 -22.10 35.22 6.10
CA SER A 637 -21.02 35.09 5.12
C SER A 637 -21.52 34.28 3.91
N PRO A 638 -22.10 34.95 2.90
CA PRO A 638 -22.56 34.30 1.67
C PRO A 638 -21.45 33.64 0.83
N ASN A 639 -20.19 33.97 1.15
CA ASN A 639 -18.97 33.46 0.55
C ASN A 639 -18.25 32.44 1.45
N PHE A 640 -18.87 32.00 2.54
CA PHE A 640 -18.32 30.95 3.39
C PHE A 640 -18.10 29.69 2.55
N GLN A 641 -16.94 29.06 2.72
CA GLN A 641 -16.52 27.96 1.87
C GLN A 641 -17.53 26.81 1.90
N HIS A 642 -17.90 26.30 0.73
CA HIS A 642 -18.83 25.19 0.52
C HIS A 642 -20.27 25.41 1.00
N ILE A 643 -20.65 26.63 1.42
CA ILE A 643 -21.93 26.84 2.11
C ILE A 643 -23.15 26.49 1.26
N TRP A 644 -23.13 26.83 -0.03
CA TRP A 644 -24.24 26.51 -0.93
C TRP A 644 -24.37 25.01 -1.17
N PHE A 645 -23.25 24.29 -1.19
CA PHE A 645 -23.24 22.84 -1.26
C PHE A 645 -23.83 22.24 0.02
N SER A 646 -23.41 22.70 1.20
CA SER A 646 -23.90 22.22 2.50
C SER A 646 -25.42 22.42 2.66
N ILE A 647 -25.95 23.58 2.25
CA ILE A 647 -27.39 23.83 2.22
C ILE A 647 -28.11 22.86 1.27
N GLY A 648 -27.58 22.68 0.06
CA GLY A 648 -28.14 21.73 -0.92
C GLY A 648 -28.15 20.30 -0.39
N HIS A 649 -27.08 19.91 0.30
CA HIS A 649 -26.94 18.61 0.95
C HIS A 649 -27.96 18.40 2.06
N ALA A 650 -28.14 19.38 2.95
CA ALA A 650 -29.16 19.33 3.99
C ALA A 650 -30.58 19.17 3.40
N TYR A 651 -30.93 19.94 2.34
CA TYR A 651 -32.21 19.77 1.64
C TYR A 651 -32.37 18.38 1.01
N ARG A 652 -31.29 17.82 0.44
CA ARG A 652 -31.30 16.48 -0.14
C ARG A 652 -31.61 15.42 0.93
N LEU A 653 -30.97 15.51 2.10
CA LEU A 653 -31.21 14.61 3.23
C LEU A 653 -32.64 14.74 3.79
N LEU A 654 -33.20 15.95 3.80
CA LEU A 654 -34.63 16.21 4.07
C LEU A 654 -35.57 15.70 2.96
N LYS A 655 -35.04 15.09 1.89
CA LYS A 655 -35.77 14.63 0.69
C LYS A 655 -36.44 15.77 -0.08
N ASN A 656 -36.04 17.02 0.18
CA ASN A 656 -36.50 18.17 -0.57
C ASN A 656 -35.64 18.39 -1.82
N THR A 657 -35.91 17.56 -2.82
CA THR A 657 -35.10 17.46 -4.05
C THR A 657 -35.20 18.67 -4.99
N ILE A 658 -36.16 19.58 -4.79
CA ILE A 658 -36.31 20.79 -5.60
C ILE A 658 -35.31 21.83 -5.09
N GLU A 659 -35.31 22.08 -3.79
CA GLU A 659 -34.42 23.04 -3.13
C GLU A 659 -32.96 22.56 -3.20
N ALA A 660 -32.71 21.26 -3.00
CA ALA A 660 -31.39 20.67 -3.19
C ALA A 660 -30.80 20.98 -4.58
N GLU A 661 -31.61 20.85 -5.63
CA GLU A 661 -31.21 21.15 -7.01
C GLU A 661 -30.84 22.63 -7.19
N VAL A 662 -31.62 23.54 -6.60
CA VAL A 662 -31.35 24.99 -6.66
C VAL A 662 -30.01 25.32 -6.00
N TYR A 663 -29.76 24.77 -4.81
CA TYR A 663 -28.55 25.09 -4.06
C TYR A 663 -27.30 24.42 -4.61
N TYR A 664 -27.39 23.20 -5.14
CA TYR A 664 -26.26 22.60 -5.85
C TYR A 664 -25.90 23.34 -7.14
N LYS A 665 -26.87 23.84 -7.90
CA LYS A 665 -26.60 24.72 -9.05
C LYS A 665 -25.86 25.97 -8.62
N ARG A 666 -26.32 26.61 -7.54
CA ARG A 666 -25.66 27.78 -6.99
C ARG A 666 -24.23 27.47 -6.50
N ALA A 667 -24.02 26.32 -5.87
CA ALA A 667 -22.68 25.88 -5.47
C ALA A 667 -21.74 25.74 -6.67
N ILE A 668 -22.21 25.20 -7.80
CA ILE A 668 -21.42 25.10 -9.04
C ILE A 668 -21.13 26.49 -9.63
N GLU A 669 -22.06 27.44 -9.53
CA GLU A 669 -21.91 28.80 -10.04
C GLU A 669 -20.91 29.62 -9.21
N GLU A 670 -20.98 29.54 -7.88
CA GLU A 670 -20.16 30.31 -6.95
C GLU A 670 -18.79 29.64 -6.69
N GLU A 671 -18.78 28.30 -6.61
CA GLU A 671 -17.60 27.48 -6.32
C GLU A 671 -17.42 26.41 -7.41
N PRO A 672 -17.03 26.79 -8.65
CA PRO A 672 -16.83 25.84 -9.74
C PRO A 672 -15.72 24.81 -9.46
N GLN A 673 -14.94 25.02 -8.39
CA GLN A 673 -13.91 24.11 -7.92
C GLN A 673 -14.46 22.93 -7.12
N ASN A 674 -15.70 23.03 -6.62
CA ASN A 674 -16.31 22.04 -5.75
C ASN A 674 -16.78 20.81 -6.56
N ILE A 675 -15.93 19.78 -6.60
CA ILE A 675 -16.20 18.52 -7.29
C ILE A 675 -17.49 17.85 -6.77
N ALA A 676 -17.71 17.87 -5.44
CA ALA A 676 -18.85 17.22 -4.81
C ALA A 676 -20.19 17.80 -5.29
N ALA A 677 -20.26 19.11 -5.58
CA ALA A 677 -21.47 19.73 -6.10
C ALA A 677 -21.89 19.18 -7.48
N PHE A 678 -20.93 18.92 -8.38
CA PHE A 678 -21.21 18.28 -9.67
C PHE A 678 -21.68 16.84 -9.50
N SER A 679 -21.00 16.08 -8.64
CA SER A 679 -21.34 14.68 -8.35
C SER A 679 -22.76 14.56 -7.78
N GLU A 680 -23.08 15.34 -6.75
CA GLU A 680 -24.38 15.27 -6.07
C GLU A 680 -25.53 15.76 -6.94
N LEU A 681 -25.33 16.83 -7.73
CA LEU A 681 -26.34 17.27 -8.69
C LEU A 681 -26.56 16.24 -9.81
N GLY A 682 -25.49 15.59 -10.28
CA GLY A 682 -25.56 14.47 -11.22
C GLY A 682 -26.37 13.30 -10.66
N ALA A 683 -26.03 12.85 -9.45
CA ALA A 683 -26.74 11.78 -8.75
C ALA A 683 -28.23 12.13 -8.50
N LEU A 684 -28.51 13.37 -8.11
CA LEU A 684 -29.88 13.87 -7.93
C LEU A 684 -30.68 13.75 -9.24
N TYR A 685 -30.11 14.13 -10.39
CA TYR A 685 -30.78 13.97 -11.68
C TYR A 685 -30.97 12.50 -12.08
N LEU A 686 -30.00 11.62 -11.81
CA LEU A 686 -30.17 10.18 -12.04
C LEU A 686 -31.33 9.61 -11.21
N SER A 687 -31.44 10.00 -9.94
CA SER A 687 -32.55 9.57 -9.08
C SER A 687 -33.93 10.02 -9.60
N LYS A 688 -33.98 11.14 -10.35
CA LYS A 688 -35.17 11.65 -11.03
C LYS A 688 -35.38 11.05 -12.44
N ASN A 689 -34.56 10.08 -12.86
CA ASN A 689 -34.49 9.55 -14.23
C ASN A 689 -34.20 10.62 -15.31
N GLU A 690 -33.53 11.70 -14.94
CA GLU A 690 -33.14 12.80 -15.84
C GLU A 690 -31.70 12.62 -16.34
N THR A 691 -31.37 11.44 -16.89
CA THR A 691 -30.01 11.02 -17.28
C THR A 691 -29.29 12.02 -18.20
N ASN A 692 -30.03 12.71 -19.08
CA ASN A 692 -29.45 13.74 -19.96
C ASN A 692 -28.98 14.99 -19.21
N LYS A 693 -29.66 15.38 -18.12
CA LYS A 693 -29.21 16.49 -17.28
C LYS A 693 -28.01 16.07 -16.43
N ALA A 694 -28.04 14.86 -15.89
CA ALA A 694 -26.91 14.27 -15.17
C ALA A 694 -25.64 14.27 -16.04
N TYR A 695 -25.74 13.76 -17.27
CA TYR A 695 -24.64 13.75 -18.23
C TYR A 695 -24.03 15.15 -18.43
N LYS A 696 -24.86 16.17 -18.68
CA LYS A 696 -24.37 17.53 -18.93
C LYS A 696 -23.64 18.14 -17.74
N VAL A 697 -24.17 17.94 -16.52
CA VAL A 697 -23.55 18.48 -15.31
C VAL A 697 -22.23 17.79 -15.02
N VAL A 698 -22.19 16.45 -15.07
CA VAL A 698 -20.96 15.72 -14.80
C VAL A 698 -19.92 15.95 -15.91
N GLU A 699 -20.33 16.04 -17.18
CA GLU A 699 -19.45 16.42 -18.30
C GLU A 699 -18.83 17.81 -18.07
N GLN A 700 -19.63 18.81 -17.67
CA GLN A 700 -19.11 20.13 -17.29
C GLN A 700 -18.09 20.02 -16.14
N GLY A 701 -18.38 19.20 -15.12
CA GLY A 701 -17.46 18.93 -14.02
C GLY A 701 -16.13 18.34 -14.52
N THR A 702 -16.16 17.36 -15.43
CA THR A 702 -14.94 16.76 -15.99
C THR A 702 -14.11 17.72 -16.84
N LEU A 703 -14.75 18.72 -17.47
CA LEU A 703 -14.05 19.76 -18.24
C LEU A 703 -13.32 20.74 -17.32
N LEU A 704 -13.91 21.10 -16.18
CA LEU A 704 -13.29 21.97 -15.18
C LEU A 704 -12.24 21.21 -14.33
N HIS A 705 -12.45 19.92 -14.13
CA HIS A 705 -11.64 19.04 -13.29
C HIS A 705 -11.09 17.85 -14.08
N PRO A 706 -10.20 18.08 -15.06
CA PRO A 706 -9.72 17.02 -15.95
C PRO A 706 -8.92 15.93 -15.23
N GLN A 707 -8.45 16.18 -14.01
CA GLN A 707 -7.73 15.22 -13.16
C GLN A 707 -8.61 14.58 -12.09
N SER A 708 -9.93 14.74 -12.13
CA SER A 708 -10.84 14.05 -11.21
C SER A 708 -11.22 12.67 -11.75
N ALA A 709 -10.58 11.62 -11.22
CA ALA A 709 -10.97 10.23 -11.50
C ALA A 709 -12.43 9.96 -11.12
N HIS A 710 -12.89 10.55 -10.01
CA HIS A 710 -14.26 10.40 -9.52
C HIS A 710 -15.30 10.92 -10.52
N LEU A 711 -15.17 12.16 -11.02
CA LEU A 711 -16.11 12.72 -12.01
C LEU A 711 -16.08 11.97 -13.34
N ARG A 712 -14.89 11.51 -13.77
CA ARG A 712 -14.76 10.68 -14.98
C ARG A 712 -15.41 9.31 -14.81
N GLY A 713 -15.24 8.69 -13.64
CA GLY A 713 -15.93 7.45 -13.28
C GLY A 713 -17.46 7.61 -13.30
N LEU A 714 -17.99 8.68 -12.69
CA LEU A 714 -19.42 9.02 -12.76
C LEU A 714 -19.89 9.22 -14.20
N LEU A 715 -19.13 9.96 -15.02
CA LEU A 715 -19.47 10.17 -16.43
C LEU A 715 -19.51 8.84 -17.20
N ALA A 716 -18.54 7.96 -16.97
CA ALA A 716 -18.49 6.63 -17.57
C ALA A 716 -19.72 5.80 -17.17
N GLY A 717 -20.11 5.82 -15.89
CA GLY A 717 -21.33 5.17 -15.40
C GLY A 717 -22.60 5.70 -16.05
N ILE A 718 -22.73 7.03 -16.18
CA ILE A 718 -23.88 7.66 -16.85
C ILE A 718 -23.96 7.25 -18.34
N ILE A 719 -22.83 7.23 -19.03
CA ILE A 719 -22.75 6.80 -20.44
C ILE A 719 -23.08 5.30 -20.57
N LEU A 720 -22.67 4.49 -19.60
CA LEU A 720 -22.97 3.07 -19.53
C LEU A 720 -24.48 2.83 -19.40
N ASP A 721 -25.16 3.58 -18.51
CA ASP A 721 -26.62 3.53 -18.34
C ASP A 721 -27.39 3.99 -19.59
N GLN A 722 -26.79 4.89 -20.38
CA GLN A 722 -27.33 5.28 -21.70
C GLN A 722 -27.12 4.20 -22.78
N GLY A 723 -26.34 3.15 -22.49
CA GLY A 723 -26.09 2.02 -23.38
C GLY A 723 -24.89 2.18 -24.32
N ASP A 724 -24.11 3.27 -24.22
CA ASP A 724 -22.92 3.46 -25.06
C ASP A 724 -21.68 2.85 -24.40
N LEU A 725 -21.59 1.52 -24.50
CA LEU A 725 -20.50 0.71 -23.95
C LEU A 725 -19.12 1.13 -24.44
N ARG A 726 -19.01 1.65 -25.67
CA ARG A 726 -17.72 2.03 -26.26
C ARG A 726 -17.20 3.30 -25.62
N ARG A 727 -18.03 4.33 -25.52
CA ARG A 727 -17.64 5.60 -24.88
C ARG A 727 -17.44 5.44 -23.38
N ALA A 728 -18.30 4.67 -22.70
CA ALA A 728 -18.15 4.39 -21.28
C ALA A 728 -16.79 3.76 -20.96
N ARG A 729 -16.35 2.78 -21.77
CA ARG A 729 -15.04 2.14 -21.63
C ARG A 729 -13.89 3.14 -21.77
N ALA A 730 -13.93 3.99 -22.81
CA ALA A 730 -12.85 4.94 -23.06
C ALA A 730 -12.70 5.95 -21.90
N VAL A 731 -13.81 6.49 -21.40
CA VAL A 731 -13.79 7.44 -20.27
C VAL A 731 -13.33 6.75 -18.98
N LEU A 732 -13.74 5.50 -18.75
CA LEU A 732 -13.32 4.72 -17.59
C LEU A 732 -11.81 4.44 -17.60
N GLU A 733 -11.23 4.09 -18.75
CA GLU A 733 -9.78 3.88 -18.90
C GLU A 733 -8.96 5.15 -18.62
N GLU A 734 -9.53 6.34 -18.89
CA GLU A 734 -8.91 7.60 -18.48
C GLU A 734 -9.02 7.84 -16.98
N ALA A 735 -10.15 7.47 -16.36
CA ALA A 735 -10.34 7.59 -14.91
C ALA A 735 -9.36 6.68 -14.13
N GLU A 736 -9.16 5.44 -14.60
CA GLU A 736 -8.23 4.49 -13.99
C GLU A 736 -6.77 4.91 -14.09
N ARG A 737 -6.40 5.60 -15.17
CA ARG A 737 -5.05 6.15 -15.30
C ARG A 737 -4.75 7.23 -14.25
N ILE A 738 -5.80 7.92 -13.80
CA ILE A 738 -5.70 8.97 -12.80
C ILE A 738 -5.71 8.36 -11.40
N ASN A 739 -6.73 7.53 -11.11
CA ASN A 739 -6.81 6.78 -9.87
C ASN A 739 -7.61 5.47 -10.09
N PRO A 740 -6.94 4.31 -10.15
CA PRO A 740 -7.59 3.02 -10.34
C PRO A 740 -8.36 2.55 -9.10
N ASP A 741 -8.01 3.07 -7.92
CA ASP A 741 -8.57 2.65 -6.62
C ASP A 741 -9.80 3.46 -6.22
N ALA A 742 -10.17 4.48 -7.00
CA ALA A 742 -11.38 5.24 -6.74
C ALA A 742 -12.62 4.32 -6.80
N GLU A 743 -13.44 4.34 -5.74
CA GLU A 743 -14.58 3.41 -5.57
C GLU A 743 -15.53 3.40 -6.78
N ILE A 744 -15.87 4.59 -7.30
CA ILE A 744 -16.74 4.70 -8.48
C ILE A 744 -16.11 4.10 -9.75
N VAL A 745 -14.78 4.19 -9.88
CA VAL A 745 -14.04 3.62 -11.01
C VAL A 745 -14.11 2.10 -10.95
N GLN A 746 -13.86 1.51 -9.78
CA GLN A 746 -13.99 0.07 -9.56
C GLN A 746 -15.43 -0.41 -9.77
N ALA A 747 -16.43 0.31 -9.24
CA ALA A 747 -17.84 -0.04 -9.37
C ALA A 747 -18.32 -0.04 -10.83
N VAL A 748 -17.94 0.99 -11.61
CA VAL A 748 -18.27 1.06 -13.04
C VAL A 748 -17.51 0.00 -13.84
N ARG A 749 -16.25 -0.30 -13.49
CA ARG A 749 -15.48 -1.41 -14.10
C ARG A 749 -16.17 -2.76 -13.89
N GLN A 750 -16.58 -3.07 -12.66
CA GLN A 750 -17.30 -4.30 -12.33
C GLN A 750 -18.62 -4.39 -13.11
N SER A 751 -19.38 -3.29 -13.16
CA SER A 751 -20.63 -3.20 -13.92
C SER A 751 -20.39 -3.49 -15.40
N LEU A 752 -19.34 -2.91 -15.98
CA LEU A 752 -18.99 -3.09 -17.39
C LEU A 752 -18.52 -4.51 -17.72
N ASP A 753 -17.79 -5.18 -16.82
CA ASP A 753 -17.36 -6.57 -16.98
C ASP A 753 -18.49 -7.57 -16.76
N SER A 754 -19.50 -7.23 -15.94
CA SER A 754 -20.71 -8.04 -15.78
C SER A 754 -21.53 -8.15 -17.07
N ILE A 755 -21.53 -7.09 -17.91
CA ILE A 755 -22.24 -7.05 -19.20
C ILE A 755 -21.56 -7.96 -20.25
N LYS A 756 -20.30 -8.37 -20.03
CA LYS A 756 -19.57 -9.30 -20.92
C LYS A 756 -19.86 -10.78 -20.66
N ARG A 757 -20.43 -11.14 -19.50
CA ARG A 757 -20.83 -12.52 -19.16
C ARG A 757 -22.28 -12.76 -19.59
#